data_AF-A0A4R2BAQ6-F1
#
_entry.id   AF-A0A4R2BAQ6-F1
#
_cell.length_a   1.000
_cell.length_b   1.000
_cell.length_c   1.000
_cell.angle_alpha   90.00
_cell.angle_beta   90.00
_cell.angle_gamma   90.00
#
_symmetry.space_group_name_H-M   'P 1'
#
loop_
_entity.id
_entity.type
_entity.pdbx_description
1 polymer ?
#
loop_
_entity_poly.entity_id
_entity_poly.type
_entity_poly.pdbx_seq_one_letter_code
_entity_poly.pdbx_strand_id
1 'polypeptide(L)'
;MELMTDQRFRKTVKIFRALFFIGTMCLTVLMLAYFSVLGYAKILGPPPLAVPQSTLFLTDDGKVFGESDSGQKRYWVPLKDISPDLVKATLSIEDRNFYGHSGFDYKRIAGAALADIKAMAKVQGASTITQQYARNLYLEHDKTWKRKAAEAFYTIRLEMNYSKNEILEGYLNTIYYGNGAYGVQAASQYYYGKDARDLSLAESAMLAGIPKGPGIYSPFASMEKASGRQQIILNAMESKGYISKKEAKSAASQELELVGEHPTGDLGQAPYFLDAVKNALKNTLQLDDRTIELGGLKVYTTLDLKQQKLAEEAVANHISNETDIQAGLVAMDPKNGHVKALVGGRNYEDSPFNRAVQAVRQPGSTLKPLLYYAALEQGFTPSTTMKSELTTFRFDDGNEEYTPHNFNNKYADGEITMAQALALSDNVYAVKTHLFLGEETLIETAERFGITSKMDEVPSLALGTSGVRVIEMAGAYSILANGGEKVAPVLIHRVEDHSGEVIYEHDEKGEPVLQPELASVMTHMMTGMFDKKLNGYSSVTGSSMADEMTRPYAGKSGSTETDSWMVGFAPQLVTAVWTGYDKGKPIELTAEKSISKNVWLDFMEKALEDEPRKKFKKGKGTVAVYVNPENGKLATDDCPIKRLTYFKAGTEPQDYCTDHLDEEEPLHKEKKHEEKHEKQPWYKRIWGS
;
A
#
# COMPACT_ATOMS: atom_id res chain seq x y z
N MET A 1 -86.69 48.68 -34.72
CA MET A 1 -85.33 48.50 -35.29
C MET A 1 -84.47 49.59 -34.68
N GLU A 2 -84.04 49.42 -33.44
CA GLU A 2 -83.09 50.34 -32.79
C GLU A 2 -81.70 49.74 -32.91
N LEU A 3 -80.90 50.39 -33.75
CA LEU A 3 -79.50 50.10 -34.00
C LEU A 3 -78.70 50.25 -32.70
N MET A 4 -78.31 49.12 -32.11
CA MET A 4 -77.22 49.06 -31.13
C MET A 4 -75.93 49.54 -31.79
N THR A 5 -75.65 50.84 -31.59
CA THR A 5 -74.44 51.61 -31.87
C THR A 5 -73.14 50.82 -32.20
N ASP A 6 -72.73 50.95 -33.46
CA ASP A 6 -71.46 50.53 -34.10
C ASP A 6 -70.18 50.90 -33.29
N GLN A 7 -70.26 51.90 -32.41
CA GLN A 7 -69.13 52.42 -31.65
C GLN A 7 -68.61 51.48 -30.54
N ARG A 8 -69.49 50.74 -29.84
CA ARG A 8 -69.08 49.77 -28.81
C ARG A 8 -68.46 48.53 -29.45
N PHE A 9 -69.01 48.06 -30.57
CA PHE A 9 -68.48 46.94 -31.34
C PHE A 9 -67.06 47.25 -31.88
N ARG A 10 -66.84 48.44 -32.47
CA ARG A 10 -65.51 48.87 -32.92
C ARG A 10 -64.48 48.98 -31.80
N LYS A 11 -64.87 49.41 -30.59
CA LYS A 11 -63.97 49.42 -29.41
C LYS A 11 -63.62 48.00 -28.96
N THR A 12 -64.59 47.10 -28.89
CA THR A 12 -64.35 45.68 -28.54
C THR A 12 -63.43 45.00 -29.54
N VAL A 13 -63.63 45.21 -30.84
CA VAL A 13 -62.75 44.67 -31.90
C VAL A 13 -61.33 45.24 -31.80
N LYS A 14 -61.16 46.54 -31.47
CA LYS A 14 -59.84 47.14 -31.24
C LYS A 14 -59.13 46.54 -30.03
N ILE A 15 -59.84 46.32 -28.92
CA ILE A 15 -59.29 45.68 -27.72
C ILE A 15 -58.89 44.23 -28.03
N PHE A 16 -59.73 43.49 -28.75
CA PHE A 16 -59.44 42.11 -29.13
C PHE A 16 -58.22 42.01 -30.04
N ARG A 17 -58.08 42.92 -31.03
CA ARG A 17 -56.88 43.00 -31.89
C ARG A 17 -55.62 43.37 -31.10
N ALA A 18 -55.73 44.30 -30.13
CA ALA A 18 -54.61 44.66 -29.27
C ALA A 18 -54.19 43.47 -28.38
N LEU A 19 -55.14 42.77 -27.76
CA LEU A 19 -54.87 41.56 -26.98
C LEU A 19 -54.28 40.44 -27.83
N PHE A 20 -54.76 40.25 -29.05
CA PHE A 20 -54.19 39.29 -30.00
C PHE A 20 -52.75 39.65 -30.35
N PHE A 21 -52.47 40.92 -30.69
CA PHE A 21 -51.14 41.38 -31.07
C PHE A 21 -50.14 41.31 -29.91
N ILE A 22 -50.56 41.71 -28.70
CA ILE A 22 -49.79 41.57 -27.47
C ILE A 22 -49.55 40.08 -27.18
N GLY A 23 -50.57 39.23 -27.33
CA GLY A 23 -50.45 37.79 -27.16
C GLY A 23 -49.44 37.17 -28.12
N THR A 24 -49.49 37.52 -29.40
CA THR A 24 -48.51 37.05 -30.40
C THR A 24 -47.11 37.58 -30.12
N MET A 25 -46.96 38.85 -29.69
CA MET A 25 -45.67 39.41 -29.34
C MET A 25 -45.06 38.71 -28.13
N CYS A 26 -45.84 38.48 -27.07
CA CYS A 26 -45.42 37.70 -25.93
C CYS A 26 -45.01 36.28 -26.32
N LEU A 27 -45.78 35.61 -27.19
CA LEU A 27 -45.45 34.28 -27.68
C LEU A 27 -44.13 34.27 -28.46
N THR A 28 -43.90 35.25 -29.33
CA THR A 28 -42.63 35.36 -30.07
C THR A 28 -41.43 35.60 -29.16
N VAL A 29 -41.56 36.45 -28.15
CA VAL A 29 -40.50 36.69 -27.16
C VAL A 29 -40.22 35.43 -26.35
N LEU A 30 -41.26 34.70 -25.93
CA LEU A 30 -41.11 33.42 -25.23
C LEU A 30 -40.44 32.35 -26.09
N MET A 31 -40.78 32.26 -27.38
CA MET A 31 -40.10 31.34 -28.30
C MET A 31 -38.64 31.73 -28.50
N LEU A 32 -38.33 33.01 -28.71
CA LEU A 32 -36.95 33.49 -28.84
C LEU A 32 -36.13 33.20 -27.58
N ALA A 33 -36.69 33.45 -26.39
CA ALA A 33 -36.06 33.12 -25.13
C ALA A 33 -35.81 31.60 -25.00
N TYR A 34 -36.81 30.78 -25.33
CA TYR A 34 -36.69 29.32 -25.32
C TYR A 34 -35.58 28.80 -26.24
N PHE A 35 -35.57 29.24 -27.51
CA PHE A 35 -34.53 28.84 -28.47
C PHE A 35 -33.14 29.38 -28.10
N SER A 36 -33.06 30.57 -27.47
CA SER A 36 -31.79 31.11 -26.98
C SER A 36 -31.22 30.26 -25.85
N VAL A 37 -32.05 29.80 -24.91
CA VAL A 37 -31.63 28.89 -23.83
C VAL A 37 -31.15 27.55 -24.39
N LEU A 38 -31.85 26.98 -25.38
CA LEU A 38 -31.41 25.75 -26.06
C LEU A 38 -30.09 25.94 -26.81
N GLY A 39 -29.94 27.07 -27.53
CA GLY A 39 -28.70 27.41 -28.23
C GLY A 39 -27.52 27.55 -27.26
N TYR A 40 -27.72 28.25 -26.15
CA TYR A 40 -26.72 28.41 -25.09
C TYR A 40 -26.35 27.06 -24.44
N ALA A 41 -27.34 26.22 -24.13
CA ALA A 41 -27.11 24.87 -23.60
C ALA A 41 -26.29 24.00 -24.57
N LYS A 42 -26.54 24.11 -25.88
CA LYS A 42 -25.78 23.37 -26.91
C LYS A 42 -24.33 23.86 -27.03
N ILE A 43 -24.10 25.17 -26.94
CA ILE A 43 -22.75 25.77 -26.99
C ILE A 43 -21.90 25.29 -25.81
N LEU A 44 -22.49 25.17 -24.62
CA LEU A 44 -21.78 24.69 -23.42
C LEU A 44 -21.45 23.19 -23.44
N GLY A 45 -22.00 22.42 -24.39
CA GLY A 45 -21.74 20.98 -24.49
C GLY A 45 -22.26 20.14 -23.31
N PRO A 46 -21.90 18.85 -23.28
CA PRO A 46 -22.32 17.91 -22.25
C PRO A 46 -21.84 18.35 -20.85
N PRO A 47 -22.73 18.45 -19.84
CA PRO A 47 -22.31 18.66 -18.46
C PRO A 47 -21.72 17.36 -17.88
N PRO A 48 -20.69 17.41 -17.01
CA PRO A 48 -20.01 16.20 -16.52
C PRO A 48 -20.93 15.35 -15.63
N LEU A 49 -21.11 14.07 -15.98
CA LEU A 49 -21.90 13.12 -15.17
C LEU A 49 -21.17 12.61 -13.93
N ALA A 50 -19.86 12.84 -13.85
CA ALA A 50 -18.99 12.28 -12.82
C ALA A 50 -19.42 12.77 -11.44
N VAL A 51 -19.90 11.81 -10.66
CA VAL A 51 -20.12 11.98 -9.23
C VAL A 51 -18.78 11.67 -8.56
N PRO A 52 -18.29 12.49 -7.61
CA PRO A 52 -17.13 12.13 -6.80
C PRO A 52 -17.26 10.70 -6.26
N GLN A 53 -16.25 9.87 -6.50
CA GLN A 53 -16.20 8.49 -6.06
C GLN A 53 -15.02 8.28 -5.13
N SER A 54 -15.23 7.51 -4.07
CA SER A 54 -14.14 7.13 -3.19
C SER A 54 -13.16 6.22 -3.92
N THR A 55 -11.88 6.52 -3.76
CA THR A 55 -10.76 5.66 -4.11
C THR A 55 -10.71 4.49 -3.14
N LEU A 56 -10.54 3.30 -3.69
CA LEU A 56 -10.41 2.06 -2.96
C LEU A 56 -8.95 1.66 -2.90
N PHE A 57 -8.47 1.33 -1.69
CA PHE A 57 -7.14 0.80 -1.46
C PHE A 57 -7.26 -0.70 -1.19
N LEU A 58 -6.61 -1.49 -2.05
CA LEU A 58 -6.70 -2.94 -2.06
C LEU A 58 -5.36 -3.57 -1.64
N THR A 59 -5.43 -4.67 -0.91
CA THR A 59 -4.31 -5.54 -0.53
C THR A 59 -3.76 -6.29 -1.75
N ASP A 60 -2.69 -7.05 -1.54
CA ASP A 60 -2.10 -7.89 -2.59
C ASP A 60 -3.05 -9.00 -3.11
N ASP A 61 -3.97 -9.48 -2.27
CA ASP A 61 -5.03 -10.43 -2.63
C ASP A 61 -6.34 -9.78 -3.13
N GLY A 62 -6.36 -8.44 -3.27
CA GLY A 62 -7.49 -7.70 -3.84
C GLY A 62 -8.64 -7.40 -2.87
N LYS A 63 -8.44 -7.52 -1.55
CA LYS A 63 -9.40 -7.09 -0.54
C LYS A 63 -9.25 -5.59 -0.26
N VAL A 64 -10.37 -4.91 -0.05
CA VAL A 64 -10.35 -3.48 0.34
C VAL A 64 -9.93 -3.36 1.81
N PHE A 65 -8.86 -2.61 2.09
CA PHE A 65 -8.40 -2.30 3.45
C PHE A 65 -8.47 -0.79 3.78
N GLY A 66 -8.66 0.05 2.78
CA GLY A 66 -8.83 1.50 2.95
C GLY A 66 -9.74 2.10 1.89
N GLU A 67 -10.34 3.25 2.21
CA GLU A 67 -11.20 4.02 1.32
C GLU A 67 -10.97 5.53 1.59
N SER A 68 -11.00 6.37 0.55
CA SER A 68 -11.02 7.83 0.74
C SER A 68 -12.42 8.28 1.20
N ASP A 69 -12.60 8.37 2.51
CA ASP A 69 -13.88 8.70 3.13
C ASP A 69 -14.10 10.22 3.19
N SER A 70 -14.96 10.75 2.30
CA SER A 70 -15.53 12.09 2.43
C SER A 70 -16.99 12.07 2.88
N GLY A 71 -17.44 11.00 3.55
CA GLY A 71 -18.80 10.85 4.08
C GLY A 71 -19.89 10.53 3.04
N GLN A 72 -19.51 10.18 1.80
CA GLN A 72 -20.45 9.82 0.72
C GLN A 72 -19.96 8.55 0.00
N LYS A 73 -20.32 7.36 0.51
CA LYS A 73 -19.97 6.08 -0.13
C LYS A 73 -20.71 5.94 -1.45
N ARG A 74 -19.97 5.89 -2.56
CA ARG A 74 -20.50 5.86 -3.94
C ARG A 74 -19.75 4.86 -4.80
N TYR A 75 -20.41 3.76 -5.11
CA TYR A 75 -19.94 2.78 -6.09
C TYR A 75 -20.76 2.95 -7.38
N TRP A 76 -20.09 3.20 -8.51
CA TRP A 76 -20.74 3.32 -9.80
C TRP A 76 -20.93 1.92 -10.38
N VAL A 77 -22.18 1.59 -10.69
CA VAL A 77 -22.52 0.34 -11.37
C VAL A 77 -23.23 0.63 -12.69
N PRO A 78 -22.83 -0.01 -13.80
CA PRO A 78 -23.55 0.09 -15.06
C PRO A 78 -25.01 -0.32 -14.91
N LEU A 79 -25.93 0.29 -15.66
CA LEU A 79 -27.38 0.04 -15.56
C LEU A 79 -27.75 -1.42 -15.82
N LYS A 80 -26.98 -2.11 -16.68
CA LYS A 80 -27.12 -3.54 -16.97
C LYS A 80 -26.82 -4.44 -15.77
N ASP A 81 -26.05 -3.94 -14.81
CA ASP A 81 -25.61 -4.61 -13.58
C ASP A 81 -26.46 -4.18 -12.37
N ILE A 82 -27.63 -3.59 -12.60
CA ILE A 82 -28.65 -3.24 -11.59
C ILE A 82 -29.88 -4.13 -11.81
N SER A 83 -30.48 -4.63 -10.73
CA SER A 83 -31.70 -5.45 -10.79
C SER A 83 -32.80 -4.77 -11.63
N PRO A 84 -33.35 -5.45 -12.66
CA PRO A 84 -34.43 -4.91 -13.49
C PRO A 84 -35.68 -4.53 -12.68
N ASP A 85 -35.92 -5.22 -11.56
CA ASP A 85 -37.07 -4.96 -10.70
C ASP A 85 -36.91 -3.65 -9.95
N LEU A 86 -35.69 -3.32 -9.50
CA LEU A 86 -35.40 -2.02 -8.91
C LEU A 86 -35.59 -0.89 -9.93
N VAL A 87 -35.06 -1.05 -11.14
CA VAL A 87 -35.22 -0.07 -12.22
C VAL A 87 -36.72 0.20 -12.47
N LYS A 88 -37.52 -0.86 -12.63
CA LYS A 88 -38.98 -0.75 -12.82
C LYS A 88 -39.69 -0.15 -11.61
N ALA A 89 -39.29 -0.51 -10.38
CA ALA A 89 -39.85 0.01 -9.15
C ALA A 89 -39.65 1.53 -9.06
N THR A 90 -38.41 2.01 -9.28
CA THR A 90 -38.08 3.43 -9.30
C THR A 90 -38.87 4.17 -10.37
N LEU A 91 -38.92 3.67 -11.61
CA LEU A 91 -39.70 4.28 -12.69
C LEU A 91 -41.20 4.35 -12.37
N SER A 92 -41.77 3.31 -11.73
CA SER A 92 -43.21 3.26 -11.43
C SER A 92 -43.68 4.34 -10.45
N ILE A 93 -42.77 4.83 -9.60
CA ILE A 93 -43.09 5.74 -8.51
C ILE A 93 -42.51 7.15 -8.71
N GLU A 94 -41.26 7.27 -9.18
CA GLU A 94 -40.59 8.55 -9.37
C GLU A 94 -40.97 9.21 -10.70
N ASP A 95 -41.06 8.43 -11.78
CA ASP A 95 -41.30 8.96 -13.13
C ASP A 95 -41.89 7.95 -14.12
N ARG A 96 -43.21 7.82 -14.09
CA ARG A 96 -43.98 6.78 -14.82
C ARG A 96 -43.90 6.87 -16.35
N ASN A 97 -43.51 8.02 -16.88
CA ASN A 97 -43.42 8.27 -18.31
C ASN A 97 -42.02 8.77 -18.69
N PHE A 98 -41.00 8.38 -17.93
CA PHE A 98 -39.61 8.85 -18.07
C PHE A 98 -39.09 8.80 -19.51
N TYR A 99 -39.32 7.69 -20.21
CA TYR A 99 -38.90 7.50 -21.61
C TYR A 99 -39.74 8.28 -22.63
N GLY A 100 -40.91 8.78 -22.23
CA GLY A 100 -41.86 9.47 -23.10
C GLY A 100 -41.80 11.00 -23.05
N HIS A 101 -40.90 11.59 -22.25
CA HIS A 101 -40.71 13.04 -22.18
C HIS A 101 -39.23 13.43 -22.23
N SER A 102 -38.93 14.70 -22.54
CA SER A 102 -37.55 15.23 -22.58
C SER A 102 -37.26 16.07 -21.34
N GLY A 103 -37.11 15.41 -20.19
CA GLY A 103 -36.80 16.04 -18.90
C GLY A 103 -37.95 16.71 -18.16
N PHE A 104 -39.03 17.09 -18.83
CA PHE A 104 -40.21 17.70 -18.19
C PHE A 104 -41.49 16.96 -18.58
N ASP A 105 -42.20 16.40 -17.59
CA ASP A 105 -43.54 15.85 -17.81
C ASP A 105 -44.59 16.95 -17.64
N TYR A 106 -44.94 17.60 -18.74
CA TYR A 106 -45.94 18.68 -18.75
C TYR A 106 -47.34 18.22 -18.30
N LYS A 107 -47.70 16.96 -18.55
CA LYS A 107 -48.99 16.41 -18.09
C LYS A 107 -49.00 16.29 -16.58
N ARG A 108 -47.90 15.81 -16.00
CA ARG A 108 -47.75 15.72 -14.54
C ARG A 108 -47.64 17.09 -13.88
N ILE A 109 -46.94 18.05 -14.49
CA ILE A 109 -46.85 19.43 -13.99
C ILE A 109 -48.24 20.07 -13.94
N ALA A 110 -49.01 19.98 -15.04
CA ALA A 110 -50.37 20.53 -15.07
C ALA A 110 -51.29 19.84 -14.04
N GLY A 111 -51.20 18.51 -13.94
CA GLY A 111 -51.97 17.73 -12.96
C GLY A 111 -51.64 18.11 -11.51
N ALA A 112 -50.36 18.26 -11.19
CA ALA A 112 -49.91 18.70 -9.86
C ALA A 112 -50.37 20.12 -9.54
N ALA A 113 -50.29 21.06 -10.50
CA ALA A 113 -50.78 22.42 -10.31
C ALA A 113 -52.28 22.46 -10.01
N LEU A 114 -53.08 21.68 -10.74
CA LEU A 114 -54.52 21.53 -10.49
C LEU A 114 -54.81 20.95 -9.10
N ALA A 115 -54.03 19.95 -8.67
CA ALA A 115 -54.17 19.36 -7.34
C ALA A 115 -53.79 20.34 -6.22
N ASP A 116 -52.66 21.05 -6.36
CA ASP A 116 -52.18 22.03 -5.39
C ASP A 116 -53.15 23.22 -5.25
N ILE A 117 -53.75 23.68 -6.35
CA ILE A 117 -54.81 24.72 -6.34
C ILE A 117 -56.05 24.21 -5.58
N LYS A 118 -56.48 22.98 -5.84
CA LYS A 118 -57.65 22.38 -5.16
C LYS A 118 -57.41 22.18 -3.66
N ALA A 119 -56.19 21.82 -3.27
CA ALA A 119 -55.82 21.59 -1.88
C ALA A 119 -55.39 22.86 -1.13
N MET A 120 -55.25 24.00 -1.82
CA MET A 120 -54.66 25.25 -1.32
C MET A 120 -53.31 25.04 -0.59
N ALA A 121 -52.58 24.00 -0.96
CA ALA A 121 -51.31 23.62 -0.37
C ALA A 121 -50.48 22.86 -1.40
N LYS A 122 -49.16 22.80 -1.21
CA LYS A 122 -48.29 21.99 -2.06
C LYS A 122 -48.36 20.53 -1.63
N VAL A 123 -49.16 19.73 -2.33
CA VAL A 123 -49.47 18.34 -1.95
C VAL A 123 -48.80 17.34 -2.87
N GLN A 124 -48.52 17.69 -4.13
CA GLN A 124 -47.99 16.75 -5.12
C GLN A 124 -46.67 17.20 -5.76
N GLY A 125 -45.70 16.29 -5.88
CA GLY A 125 -44.44 16.53 -6.57
C GLY A 125 -44.57 16.37 -8.08
N ALA A 126 -43.98 17.29 -8.85
CA ALA A 126 -43.96 17.24 -10.33
C ALA A 126 -42.56 16.99 -10.93
N SER A 127 -41.50 16.90 -10.11
CA SER A 127 -40.10 16.80 -10.57
C SER A 127 -39.75 15.43 -11.16
N THR A 128 -39.31 15.37 -12.42
CA THR A 128 -38.93 14.14 -13.15
C THR A 128 -37.62 13.55 -12.65
N ILE A 129 -37.27 12.33 -13.05
CA ILE A 129 -35.96 11.73 -12.71
C ILE A 129 -34.82 12.63 -13.17
N THR A 130 -34.86 13.17 -14.38
CA THR A 130 -33.79 14.04 -14.89
C THR A 130 -33.67 15.34 -14.10
N GLN A 131 -34.79 15.93 -13.66
CA GLN A 131 -34.78 17.10 -12.79
C GLN A 131 -34.18 16.79 -11.42
N GLN A 132 -34.52 15.64 -10.85
CA GLN A 132 -33.96 15.19 -9.59
C GLN A 132 -32.46 14.88 -9.71
N TYR A 133 -32.03 14.27 -10.82
CA TYR A 133 -30.63 14.00 -11.09
C TYR A 133 -29.81 15.29 -11.23
N ALA A 134 -30.29 16.24 -12.04
CA ALA A 134 -29.69 17.56 -12.19
C ALA A 134 -29.54 18.29 -10.84
N ARG A 135 -30.57 18.19 -9.98
CA ARG A 135 -30.53 18.76 -8.63
C ARG A 135 -29.46 18.10 -7.77
N ASN A 136 -29.40 16.78 -7.76
CA ASN A 136 -28.48 16.05 -6.88
C ASN A 136 -27.02 16.19 -7.32
N LEU A 137 -26.77 16.37 -8.62
CA LEU A 137 -25.42 16.41 -9.19
C LEU A 137 -24.78 17.81 -9.17
N TYR A 138 -25.54 18.87 -9.45
CA TYR A 138 -24.95 20.19 -9.74
C TYR A 138 -25.36 21.31 -8.76
N LEU A 139 -26.31 21.07 -7.86
CA LEU A 139 -26.93 22.15 -7.08
C LEU A 139 -26.88 21.87 -5.58
N GLU A 140 -26.53 22.91 -4.82
CA GLU A 140 -26.63 22.88 -3.36
C GLU A 140 -28.11 22.90 -2.90
N HIS A 141 -28.36 22.50 -1.65
CA HIS A 141 -29.70 22.20 -1.12
C HIS A 141 -30.59 23.44 -0.86
N ASP A 142 -30.14 24.64 -1.22
CA ASP A 142 -30.84 25.90 -0.94
C ASP A 142 -32.20 26.03 -1.65
N LYS A 143 -33.27 26.32 -0.92
CA LYS A 143 -34.62 26.47 -1.48
C LYS A 143 -34.86 27.84 -2.12
N THR A 144 -34.04 28.24 -3.09
CA THR A 144 -34.20 29.51 -3.84
C THR A 144 -34.83 29.31 -5.22
N TRP A 145 -35.54 30.33 -5.72
CA TRP A 145 -36.05 30.36 -7.10
C TRP A 145 -34.92 30.30 -8.14
N LYS A 146 -33.73 30.84 -7.81
CA LYS A 146 -32.52 30.73 -8.63
C LYS A 146 -32.07 29.28 -8.79
N ARG A 147 -32.07 28.48 -7.71
CA ARG A 147 -31.77 27.05 -7.78
C ARG A 147 -32.75 26.33 -8.72
N LYS A 148 -34.05 26.63 -8.66
CA LYS A 148 -35.04 25.96 -9.51
C LYS A 148 -34.87 26.29 -11.00
N ALA A 149 -34.44 27.51 -11.33
CA ALA A 149 -34.07 27.88 -12.70
C ALA A 149 -32.80 27.14 -13.17
N ALA A 150 -31.79 27.05 -12.31
CA ALA A 150 -30.57 26.28 -12.59
C ALA A 150 -30.87 24.77 -12.79
N GLU A 151 -31.75 24.19 -11.98
CA GLU A 151 -32.22 22.80 -12.11
C GLU A 151 -32.85 22.56 -13.48
N ALA A 152 -33.71 23.48 -13.93
CA ALA A 152 -34.33 23.40 -15.24
C ALA A 152 -33.28 23.50 -16.37
N PHE A 153 -32.30 24.38 -16.24
CA PHE A 153 -31.23 24.54 -17.23
C PHE A 153 -30.35 23.28 -17.33
N TYR A 154 -29.92 22.71 -16.21
CA TYR A 154 -29.15 21.46 -16.21
C TYR A 154 -29.98 20.27 -16.69
N THR A 155 -31.29 20.23 -16.42
CA THR A 155 -32.20 19.22 -16.97
C THR A 155 -32.20 19.24 -18.50
N ILE A 156 -32.30 20.44 -19.10
CA ILE A 156 -32.22 20.62 -20.55
C ILE A 156 -30.87 20.13 -21.07
N ARG A 157 -29.77 20.51 -20.41
CA ARG A 157 -28.42 20.09 -20.82
C ARG A 157 -28.24 18.58 -20.76
N LEU A 158 -28.75 17.90 -19.73
CA LEU A 158 -28.68 16.45 -19.62
C LEU A 158 -29.45 15.75 -20.76
N GLU A 159 -30.71 16.13 -20.97
CA GLU A 159 -31.57 15.53 -22.02
C GLU A 159 -31.08 15.78 -23.44
N MET A 160 -30.32 16.86 -23.67
CA MET A 160 -29.77 17.17 -24.99
C MET A 160 -28.51 16.38 -25.33
N ASN A 161 -27.77 15.91 -24.33
CA ASN A 161 -26.43 15.33 -24.52
C ASN A 161 -26.35 13.86 -24.13
N TYR A 162 -27.27 13.35 -23.32
CA TYR A 162 -27.25 11.99 -22.81
C TYR A 162 -28.55 11.26 -23.14
N SER A 163 -28.43 9.96 -23.38
CA SER A 163 -29.56 9.06 -23.54
C SER A 163 -30.33 8.88 -22.24
N LYS A 164 -31.58 8.41 -22.34
CA LYS A 164 -32.40 8.09 -21.19
C LYS A 164 -31.78 7.05 -20.27
N ASN A 165 -31.05 6.08 -20.83
CA ASN A 165 -30.40 5.04 -20.05
C ASN A 165 -29.22 5.62 -19.26
N GLU A 166 -28.39 6.48 -19.86
CA GLU A 166 -27.29 7.15 -19.16
C GLU A 166 -27.80 8.06 -18.03
N ILE A 167 -28.89 8.79 -18.26
CA ILE A 167 -29.52 9.63 -17.23
C ILE A 167 -30.07 8.78 -16.08
N LEU A 168 -30.69 7.64 -16.39
CA LEU A 168 -31.24 6.74 -15.38
C LEU A 168 -30.14 6.04 -14.57
N GLU A 169 -29.08 5.59 -15.24
CA GLU A 169 -27.87 5.04 -14.63
C GLU A 169 -27.26 6.05 -13.65
N GLY A 170 -27.01 7.27 -14.13
CA GLY A 170 -26.46 8.34 -13.31
C GLY A 170 -27.36 8.68 -12.13
N TYR A 171 -28.68 8.76 -12.35
CA TYR A 171 -29.64 8.99 -11.26
C TYR A 171 -29.55 7.90 -10.18
N LEU A 172 -29.61 6.63 -10.55
CA LEU A 172 -29.57 5.49 -9.61
C LEU A 172 -28.24 5.40 -8.87
N ASN A 173 -27.13 5.83 -9.47
CA ASN A 173 -25.81 5.89 -8.83
C ASN A 173 -25.58 7.14 -7.98
N THR A 174 -26.46 8.15 -8.04
CA THR A 174 -26.26 9.43 -7.32
C THR A 174 -27.23 9.63 -6.16
N ILE A 175 -28.42 9.04 -6.23
CA ILE A 175 -29.47 9.28 -5.25
C ILE A 175 -29.10 8.80 -3.85
N TYR A 176 -29.50 9.58 -2.83
CA TYR A 176 -29.22 9.24 -1.45
C TYR A 176 -30.28 8.28 -0.91
N TYR A 177 -29.85 7.12 -0.44
CA TYR A 177 -30.69 6.10 0.19
C TYR A 177 -30.63 6.15 1.72
N GLY A 178 -29.94 7.11 2.34
CA GLY A 178 -29.85 7.20 3.80
C GLY A 178 -28.59 6.52 4.35
N ASN A 179 -28.25 6.81 5.61
CA ASN A 179 -27.10 6.23 6.33
C ASN A 179 -25.78 6.26 5.53
N GLY A 180 -25.49 7.34 4.81
CA GLY A 180 -24.27 7.48 4.00
C GLY A 180 -24.25 6.68 2.68
N ALA A 181 -25.30 5.91 2.36
CA ALA A 181 -25.42 5.17 1.11
C ALA A 181 -25.88 6.10 -0.04
N TYR A 182 -24.94 6.49 -0.90
CA TYR A 182 -25.24 7.21 -2.13
C TYR A 182 -25.08 6.27 -3.32
N GLY A 183 -26.13 6.17 -4.12
CA GLY A 183 -26.19 5.23 -5.22
C GLY A 183 -26.67 3.83 -4.81
N VAL A 184 -27.23 3.14 -5.77
CA VAL A 184 -27.91 1.85 -5.56
C VAL A 184 -26.97 0.76 -5.03
N GLN A 185 -25.73 0.69 -5.51
CA GLN A 185 -24.81 -0.36 -5.11
C GLN A 185 -24.46 -0.25 -3.63
N ALA A 186 -24.11 0.96 -3.17
CA ALA A 186 -23.87 1.23 -1.75
C ALA A 186 -25.12 0.94 -0.91
N ALA A 187 -26.31 1.26 -1.42
CA ALA A 187 -27.57 0.98 -0.72
C ALA A 187 -27.87 -0.52 -0.63
N SER A 188 -27.71 -1.27 -1.72
CA SER A 188 -27.91 -2.71 -1.77
C SER A 188 -27.02 -3.43 -0.76
N GLN A 189 -25.74 -3.04 -0.74
CA GLN A 189 -24.75 -3.56 0.20
C GLN A 189 -25.08 -3.19 1.65
N TYR A 190 -25.42 -1.93 1.94
CA TYR A 190 -25.76 -1.49 3.29
C TYR A 190 -27.02 -2.17 3.85
N TYR A 191 -28.09 -2.25 3.04
CA TYR A 191 -29.37 -2.76 3.52
C TYR A 191 -29.44 -4.29 3.51
N TYR A 192 -28.78 -4.96 2.57
CA TYR A 192 -28.95 -6.41 2.33
C TYR A 192 -27.65 -7.20 2.16
N GLY A 193 -26.48 -6.56 2.12
CA GLY A 193 -25.19 -7.25 1.93
C GLY A 193 -25.05 -7.93 0.57
N LYS A 194 -25.71 -7.41 -0.48
CA LYS A 194 -25.78 -8.00 -1.81
C LYS A 194 -25.38 -7.00 -2.89
N ASP A 195 -24.90 -7.49 -4.03
CA ASP A 195 -24.75 -6.67 -5.22
C ASP A 195 -26.11 -6.19 -5.75
N ALA A 196 -26.14 -4.99 -6.34
CA ALA A 196 -27.38 -4.38 -6.85
C ALA A 196 -28.07 -5.22 -7.92
N ARG A 197 -27.34 -6.09 -8.64
CA ARG A 197 -27.88 -7.03 -9.62
C ARG A 197 -28.70 -8.15 -8.98
N ASP A 198 -28.40 -8.50 -7.73
CA ASP A 198 -28.96 -9.68 -7.04
C ASP A 198 -30.15 -9.34 -6.14
N LEU A 199 -30.62 -8.09 -6.17
CA LEU A 199 -31.80 -7.65 -5.43
C LEU A 199 -33.08 -8.32 -5.94
N SER A 200 -33.81 -8.96 -5.03
CA SER A 200 -35.15 -9.49 -5.28
C SER A 200 -36.20 -8.38 -5.50
N LEU A 201 -37.38 -8.73 -5.99
CA LEU A 201 -38.50 -7.80 -6.19
C LEU A 201 -38.89 -7.06 -4.89
N ALA A 202 -38.91 -7.77 -3.76
CA ALA A 202 -39.29 -7.18 -2.47
C ALA A 202 -38.24 -6.16 -2.00
N GLU A 203 -36.95 -6.54 -2.03
CA GLU A 203 -35.83 -5.67 -1.68
C GLU A 203 -35.75 -4.45 -2.61
N SER A 204 -35.96 -4.68 -3.91
CA SER A 204 -36.02 -3.65 -4.95
C SER A 204 -37.13 -2.62 -4.67
N ALA A 205 -38.35 -3.08 -4.42
CA ALA A 205 -39.47 -2.19 -4.11
C ALA A 205 -39.27 -1.42 -2.80
N MET A 206 -38.59 -2.03 -1.81
CA MET A 206 -38.26 -1.39 -0.54
C MET A 206 -37.24 -0.26 -0.77
N LEU A 207 -36.11 -0.55 -1.42
CA LEU A 207 -35.07 0.44 -1.74
C LEU A 207 -35.60 1.60 -2.58
N ALA A 208 -36.42 1.33 -3.59
CA ALA A 208 -37.03 2.37 -4.42
C ALA A 208 -37.92 3.35 -3.63
N GLY A 209 -38.37 2.97 -2.43
CA GLY A 209 -39.18 3.82 -1.56
C GLY A 209 -38.40 4.82 -0.73
N ILE A 210 -37.12 4.54 -0.46
CA ILE A 210 -36.29 5.29 0.49
C ILE A 210 -35.96 6.72 0.00
N PRO A 211 -35.58 6.96 -1.27
CA PRO A 211 -35.13 8.29 -1.74
C PRO A 211 -36.12 9.43 -1.53
N LYS A 212 -37.43 9.15 -1.47
CA LYS A 212 -38.47 10.17 -1.18
C LYS A 212 -38.26 10.84 0.19
N GLY A 213 -37.69 10.12 1.14
CA GLY A 213 -37.43 10.60 2.49
C GLY A 213 -36.57 9.59 3.25
N PRO A 214 -35.24 9.61 3.06
CA PRO A 214 -34.37 8.56 3.59
C PRO A 214 -34.44 8.38 5.10
N GLY A 215 -34.58 9.47 5.86
CA GLY A 215 -34.76 9.41 7.33
C GLY A 215 -36.15 8.95 7.79
N ILE A 216 -37.12 8.78 6.89
CA ILE A 216 -38.52 8.40 7.21
C ILE A 216 -38.84 7.00 6.69
N TYR A 217 -38.41 6.70 5.46
CA TYR A 217 -38.74 5.47 4.75
C TYR A 217 -37.60 4.44 4.79
N SER A 218 -36.52 4.71 5.51
CA SER A 218 -35.54 3.67 5.84
C SER A 218 -36.16 2.63 6.78
N PRO A 219 -36.02 1.32 6.50
CA PRO A 219 -36.55 0.28 7.38
C PRO A 219 -35.90 0.27 8.77
N PHE A 220 -34.68 0.78 8.91
CA PHE A 220 -34.04 1.01 10.22
C PHE A 220 -34.62 2.19 11.00
N ALA A 221 -35.21 3.18 10.30
CA ALA A 221 -35.88 4.30 10.95
C ALA A 221 -37.32 3.96 11.33
N SER A 222 -38.06 3.30 10.43
CA SER A 222 -39.42 2.82 10.69
C SER A 222 -39.82 1.76 9.66
N MET A 223 -39.78 0.49 10.06
CA MET A 223 -40.21 -0.63 9.22
C MET A 223 -41.67 -0.47 8.75
N GLU A 224 -42.58 -0.04 9.63
CA GLU A 224 -43.98 0.18 9.27
C GLU A 224 -44.16 1.18 8.12
N LYS A 225 -43.47 2.33 8.18
CA LYS A 225 -43.53 3.35 7.12
C LYS A 225 -42.83 2.88 5.85
N ALA A 226 -41.73 2.14 5.98
CA ALA A 226 -41.00 1.57 4.87
C ALA A 226 -41.85 0.52 4.11
N SER A 227 -42.44 -0.45 4.81
CA SER A 227 -43.34 -1.46 4.23
C SER A 227 -44.62 -0.84 3.65
N GLY A 228 -45.19 0.17 4.31
CA GLY A 228 -46.31 0.92 3.74
C GLY A 228 -45.96 1.61 2.43
N ARG A 229 -44.73 2.15 2.31
CA ARG A 229 -44.22 2.75 1.07
C ARG A 229 -43.91 1.69 0.01
N GLN A 230 -43.32 0.57 0.38
CA GLN A 230 -43.06 -0.59 -0.48
C GLN A 230 -44.38 -1.09 -1.11
N GLN A 231 -45.45 -1.22 -0.33
CA GLN A 231 -46.76 -1.66 -0.84
C GLN A 231 -47.30 -0.70 -1.91
N ILE A 232 -47.15 0.61 -1.73
CA ILE A 232 -47.57 1.62 -2.73
C ILE A 232 -46.80 1.41 -4.05
N ILE A 233 -45.50 1.07 -3.96
CA ILE A 233 -44.64 0.84 -5.12
C ILE A 233 -45.03 -0.46 -5.82
N LEU A 234 -45.22 -1.56 -5.08
CA LEU A 234 -45.69 -2.83 -5.63
C LEU A 234 -47.04 -2.68 -6.36
N ASN A 235 -47.99 -1.94 -5.77
CA ASN A 235 -49.27 -1.64 -6.43
C ASN A 235 -49.09 -0.78 -7.69
N ALA A 236 -48.14 0.17 -7.68
CA ALA A 236 -47.83 0.98 -8.86
C ALA A 236 -47.21 0.14 -9.98
N MET A 237 -46.31 -0.80 -9.64
CA MET A 237 -45.73 -1.77 -10.58
C MET A 237 -46.79 -2.70 -11.17
N GLU A 238 -47.69 -3.22 -10.34
CA GLU A 238 -48.84 -4.04 -10.79
C GLU A 238 -49.71 -3.26 -11.77
N SER A 239 -50.09 -2.02 -11.44
CA SER A 239 -50.95 -1.18 -12.29
C SER A 239 -50.34 -0.87 -13.66
N LYS A 240 -49.01 -0.94 -13.78
CA LYS A 240 -48.26 -0.77 -15.02
C LYS A 240 -48.01 -2.07 -15.77
N GLY A 241 -48.39 -3.21 -15.20
CA GLY A 241 -48.17 -4.53 -15.78
C GLY A 241 -46.71 -5.00 -15.69
N TYR A 242 -45.89 -4.41 -14.81
CA TYR A 242 -44.51 -4.86 -14.61
C TYR A 242 -44.42 -6.16 -13.82
N ILE A 243 -45.40 -6.40 -12.96
CA ILE A 243 -45.55 -7.60 -12.13
C ILE A 243 -47.03 -8.00 -12.08
N SER A 244 -47.30 -9.26 -11.81
CA SER A 244 -48.63 -9.79 -11.55
C SER A 244 -49.09 -9.50 -10.11
N LYS A 245 -50.41 -9.58 -9.90
CA LYS A 245 -51.01 -9.48 -8.56
C LYS A 245 -50.46 -10.51 -7.57
N LYS A 246 -50.09 -11.69 -8.05
CA LYS A 246 -49.52 -12.77 -7.24
C LYS A 246 -48.10 -12.39 -6.78
N GLU A 247 -47.26 -11.90 -7.70
CA GLU A 247 -45.91 -11.43 -7.38
C GLU A 247 -45.94 -10.24 -6.43
N ALA A 248 -46.82 -9.26 -6.66
CA ALA A 248 -47.00 -8.11 -5.78
C ALA A 248 -47.35 -8.55 -4.34
N LYS A 249 -48.28 -9.50 -4.19
CA LYS A 249 -48.65 -10.04 -2.88
C LYS A 249 -47.52 -10.83 -2.23
N SER A 250 -46.81 -11.65 -3.01
CA SER A 250 -45.68 -12.45 -2.52
C SER A 250 -44.54 -11.57 -2.02
N ALA A 251 -44.17 -10.55 -2.79
CA ALA A 251 -43.10 -9.61 -2.45
C ALA A 251 -43.46 -8.76 -1.20
N ALA A 252 -44.72 -8.35 -1.06
CA ALA A 252 -45.18 -7.63 0.11
C ALA A 252 -45.16 -8.46 1.41
N SER A 253 -45.29 -9.78 1.29
CA SER A 253 -45.24 -10.71 2.43
C SER A 253 -43.85 -11.30 2.71
N GLN A 254 -42.86 -10.98 1.87
CA GLN A 254 -41.51 -11.49 2.03
C GLN A 254 -40.86 -10.81 3.24
N GLU A 255 -40.37 -11.61 4.18
CA GLU A 255 -39.55 -11.13 5.29
C GLU A 255 -38.16 -10.76 4.75
N LEU A 256 -37.71 -9.55 5.06
CA LEU A 256 -36.44 -9.01 4.56
C LEU A 256 -35.40 -9.07 5.67
N GLU A 257 -34.31 -9.78 5.43
CA GLU A 257 -33.13 -9.75 6.29
C GLU A 257 -32.37 -8.44 6.06
N LEU A 258 -32.22 -7.63 7.11
CA LEU A 258 -31.54 -6.34 7.04
C LEU A 258 -30.17 -6.42 7.68
N VAL A 259 -29.15 -5.89 7.00
CA VAL A 259 -27.77 -5.86 7.48
C VAL A 259 -27.53 -4.62 8.34
N GLY A 260 -27.60 -3.42 7.75
CA GLY A 260 -27.50 -2.15 8.48
C GLY A 260 -26.07 -1.68 8.72
N GLU A 261 -25.13 -2.32 8.06
CA GLU A 261 -23.71 -2.00 8.07
C GLU A 261 -23.28 -1.89 6.61
N HIS A 262 -22.49 -0.86 6.29
CA HIS A 262 -21.76 -0.90 5.01
C HIS A 262 -20.81 -2.08 5.09
N PRO A 263 -20.45 -2.75 3.98
CA PRO A 263 -19.31 -3.65 3.95
C PRO A 263 -18.09 -2.80 4.30
N THR A 264 -17.83 -2.69 5.58
CA THR A 264 -16.50 -2.48 6.06
C THR A 264 -15.85 -3.83 5.75
N GLY A 265 -15.11 -3.88 4.64
CA GLY A 265 -13.81 -4.54 4.76
C GLY A 265 -13.12 -3.98 6.02
N ASP A 266 -12.06 -4.59 6.49
CA ASP A 266 -11.36 -4.10 7.67
C ASP A 266 -10.73 -2.69 7.45
N LEU A 267 -11.57 -1.66 7.36
CA LEU A 267 -11.26 -0.30 7.00
C LEU A 267 -10.59 0.34 8.20
N GLY A 268 -9.38 0.86 7.98
CA GLY A 268 -8.53 1.40 9.06
C GLY A 268 -7.48 0.43 9.57
N GLN A 269 -7.34 -0.76 8.97
CA GLN A 269 -6.13 -1.58 9.17
C GLN A 269 -4.92 -0.93 8.48
N ALA A 270 -3.74 -1.07 9.08
CA ALA A 270 -2.47 -0.57 8.55
C ALA A 270 -2.46 0.95 8.22
N PRO A 271 -2.90 1.86 9.10
CA PRO A 271 -3.05 3.28 8.78
C PRO A 271 -1.73 3.95 8.35
N TYR A 272 -0.60 3.55 8.95
CA TYR A 272 0.73 4.00 8.52
C TYR A 272 1.07 3.58 7.08
N PHE A 273 0.67 2.36 6.67
CA PHE A 273 0.87 1.87 5.30
C PHE A 273 -0.03 2.63 4.33
N LEU A 274 -1.30 2.85 4.70
CA LEU A 274 -2.25 3.64 3.89
C LEU A 274 -1.71 5.06 3.63
N ASP A 275 -1.20 5.73 4.66
CA ASP A 275 -0.58 7.05 4.52
C ASP A 275 0.67 7.01 3.63
N ALA A 276 1.49 5.97 3.75
CA ALA A 276 2.65 5.79 2.88
C ALA A 276 2.23 5.60 1.41
N VAL A 277 1.15 4.84 1.15
CA VAL A 277 0.54 4.67 -0.17
C VAL A 277 -0.01 5.98 -0.72
N LYS A 278 -0.77 6.74 0.07
CA LYS A 278 -1.28 8.07 -0.35
C LYS A 278 -0.13 9.01 -0.71
N ASN A 279 0.92 9.03 0.10
CA ASN A 279 2.13 9.80 -0.20
C ASN A 279 2.84 9.31 -1.47
N ALA A 280 2.86 8.00 -1.73
CA ALA A 280 3.43 7.44 -2.96
C ALA A 280 2.61 7.83 -4.20
N LEU A 281 1.28 7.79 -4.14
CA LEU A 281 0.40 8.28 -5.22
C LEU A 281 0.66 9.76 -5.55
N LYS A 282 0.82 10.58 -4.50
CA LYS A 282 1.10 12.02 -4.65
C LYS A 282 2.49 12.30 -5.22
N ASN A 283 3.53 11.72 -4.64
CA ASN A 283 4.91 12.11 -4.93
C ASN A 283 5.52 11.31 -6.09
N THR A 284 5.12 10.05 -6.26
CA THR A 284 5.67 9.16 -7.29
C THR A 284 4.84 9.20 -8.57
N LEU A 285 3.51 9.06 -8.45
CA LEU A 285 2.60 9.11 -9.61
C LEU A 285 2.12 10.52 -9.95
N GLN A 286 2.47 11.53 -9.14
CA GLN A 286 2.12 12.93 -9.35
C GLN A 286 0.59 13.17 -9.45
N LEU A 287 -0.20 12.34 -8.76
CA LEU A 287 -1.65 12.53 -8.66
C LEU A 287 -1.99 13.61 -7.63
N ASP A 288 -2.93 14.48 -7.96
CA ASP A 288 -3.38 15.52 -7.05
C ASP A 288 -4.34 14.97 -5.97
N ASP A 289 -4.43 15.66 -4.83
CA ASP A 289 -5.22 15.23 -3.67
C ASP A 289 -6.71 15.03 -4.02
N ARG A 290 -7.26 15.82 -4.96
CA ARG A 290 -8.66 15.65 -5.37
C ARG A 290 -8.84 14.38 -6.20
N THR A 291 -7.92 14.05 -7.09
CA THR A 291 -7.96 12.79 -7.85
C THR A 291 -7.79 11.58 -6.94
N ILE A 292 -6.88 11.65 -5.95
CA ILE A 292 -6.69 10.59 -4.96
C ILE A 292 -7.94 10.41 -4.11
N GLU A 293 -8.59 11.48 -3.66
CA GLU A 293 -9.74 11.36 -2.75
C GLU A 293 -11.07 11.10 -3.49
N LEU A 294 -11.26 11.62 -4.70
CA LEU A 294 -12.55 11.67 -5.40
C LEU A 294 -12.55 11.06 -6.82
N GLY A 295 -11.41 10.56 -7.28
CA GLY A 295 -11.22 10.05 -8.64
C GLY A 295 -11.77 8.64 -8.89
N GLY A 296 -12.25 7.95 -7.85
CA GLY A 296 -12.75 6.58 -7.97
C GLY A 296 -11.66 5.57 -8.34
N LEU A 297 -10.42 5.80 -7.90
CA LEU A 297 -9.30 4.93 -8.25
C LEU A 297 -9.42 3.58 -7.55
N LYS A 298 -8.87 2.53 -8.17
CA LYS A 298 -8.55 1.27 -7.49
C LYS A 298 -7.05 1.16 -7.37
N VAL A 299 -6.55 1.26 -6.14
CA VAL A 299 -5.12 1.26 -5.83
C VAL A 299 -4.77 -0.11 -5.27
N TYR A 300 -4.13 -0.94 -6.08
CA TYR A 300 -3.66 -2.26 -5.68
C TYR A 300 -2.27 -2.16 -5.07
N THR A 301 -2.19 -2.51 -3.79
CA THR A 301 -0.99 -2.37 -2.97
C THR A 301 -0.26 -3.70 -2.80
N THR A 302 0.87 -3.68 -2.12
CA THR A 302 1.66 -4.87 -1.80
C THR A 302 1.40 -5.43 -0.41
N LEU A 303 0.47 -4.81 0.34
CA LEU A 303 0.16 -5.12 1.73
C LEU A 303 -0.39 -6.54 1.87
N ASP A 304 0.19 -7.30 2.79
CA ASP A 304 -0.32 -8.57 3.28
C ASP A 304 -0.89 -8.34 4.69
N LEU A 305 -2.21 -8.40 4.84
CA LEU A 305 -2.86 -8.11 6.12
C LEU A 305 -2.49 -9.10 7.23
N LYS A 306 -2.17 -10.36 6.89
CA LYS A 306 -1.73 -11.35 7.87
C LYS A 306 -0.36 -10.94 8.41
N GLN A 307 0.59 -10.64 7.53
CA GLN A 307 1.91 -10.17 7.95
C GLN A 307 1.84 -8.82 8.67
N GLN A 308 1.02 -7.89 8.20
CA GLN A 308 0.82 -6.61 8.89
C GLN A 308 0.38 -6.80 10.34
N LYS A 309 -0.64 -7.63 10.56
CA LYS A 309 -1.13 -7.93 11.92
C LYS A 309 -0.06 -8.58 12.79
N LEU A 310 0.70 -9.53 12.25
CA LEU A 310 1.82 -10.16 12.96
C LEU A 310 2.92 -9.15 13.33
N ALA A 311 3.19 -8.16 12.47
CA ALA A 311 4.16 -7.11 12.74
C ALA A 311 3.68 -6.18 13.88
N GLU A 312 2.41 -5.77 13.84
CA GLU A 312 1.79 -4.96 14.89
C GLU A 312 1.78 -5.70 16.24
N GLU A 313 1.42 -6.98 16.24
CA GLU A 313 1.46 -7.85 17.42
C GLU A 313 2.88 -8.01 17.98
N ALA A 314 3.89 -8.25 17.13
CA ALA A 314 5.27 -8.39 17.56
C ALA A 314 5.77 -7.10 18.26
N VAL A 315 5.45 -5.93 17.70
CA VAL A 315 5.76 -4.64 18.32
C VAL A 315 5.04 -4.47 19.65
N ALA A 316 3.73 -4.78 19.71
CA ALA A 316 2.93 -4.65 20.92
C ALA A 316 3.38 -5.61 22.05
N ASN A 317 3.80 -6.83 21.71
CA ASN A 317 4.20 -7.85 22.67
C ASN A 317 5.55 -7.54 23.34
N HIS A 318 6.45 -6.87 22.64
CA HIS A 318 7.81 -6.63 23.11
C HIS A 318 8.06 -5.21 23.62
N ILE A 319 7.13 -4.28 23.39
CA ILE A 319 7.22 -2.93 23.93
C ILE A 319 6.19 -2.72 25.03
N SER A 320 6.67 -2.54 26.26
CA SER A 320 5.80 -2.26 27.41
C SER A 320 5.04 -0.93 27.25
N ASN A 321 3.82 -0.88 27.76
CA ASN A 321 3.03 0.36 27.86
C ASN A 321 3.59 1.38 28.86
N GLU A 322 4.59 0.99 29.67
CA GLU A 322 5.24 1.87 30.65
C GLU A 322 6.42 2.67 30.09
N THR A 323 6.88 2.35 28.88
CA THR A 323 7.97 3.08 28.21
C THR A 323 7.42 3.94 27.07
N ASP A 324 8.08 5.06 26.80
CA ASP A 324 7.79 5.94 25.66
C ASP A 324 8.54 5.52 24.38
N ILE A 325 9.31 4.43 24.42
CA ILE A 325 10.05 3.95 23.25
C ILE A 325 9.09 3.70 22.09
N GLN A 326 9.54 4.07 20.89
CA GLN A 326 8.81 3.90 19.64
C GLN A 326 9.49 2.84 18.78
N ALA A 327 8.77 2.39 17.76
CA ALA A 327 9.27 1.42 16.79
C ALA A 327 8.98 1.83 15.35
N GLY A 328 9.80 1.31 14.44
CA GLY A 328 9.57 1.30 13.02
C GLY A 328 9.91 -0.09 12.49
N LEU A 329 9.02 -0.70 11.71
CA LEU A 329 9.23 -2.01 11.11
C LEU A 329 8.84 -1.98 9.64
N VAL A 330 9.69 -2.55 8.80
CA VAL A 330 9.37 -2.81 7.38
C VAL A 330 9.73 -4.25 7.06
N ALA A 331 8.77 -5.00 6.53
CA ALA A 331 8.97 -6.34 5.99
C ALA A 331 8.77 -6.33 4.47
N MET A 332 9.71 -6.91 3.73
CA MET A 332 9.78 -6.80 2.28
C MET A 332 10.15 -8.14 1.63
N ASP A 333 9.46 -8.51 0.55
CA ASP A 333 9.90 -9.62 -0.31
C ASP A 333 11.14 -9.16 -1.10
N PRO A 334 12.29 -9.84 -0.93
CA PRO A 334 13.53 -9.39 -1.55
C PRO A 334 13.56 -9.51 -3.08
N LYS A 335 12.66 -10.29 -3.69
CA LYS A 335 12.67 -10.55 -5.13
C LYS A 335 12.02 -9.44 -5.94
N ASN A 336 10.90 -8.91 -5.48
CA ASN A 336 10.12 -7.89 -6.18
C ASN A 336 9.99 -6.58 -5.39
N GLY A 337 10.52 -6.52 -4.17
CA GLY A 337 10.48 -5.31 -3.36
C GLY A 337 9.13 -5.02 -2.73
N HIS A 338 8.17 -5.95 -2.82
CA HIS A 338 6.84 -5.77 -2.26
C HIS A 338 6.93 -5.62 -0.74
N VAL A 339 6.54 -4.45 -0.24
CA VAL A 339 6.44 -4.20 1.20
C VAL A 339 5.19 -4.90 1.72
N LYS A 340 5.39 -5.99 2.46
CA LYS A 340 4.33 -6.86 2.97
C LYS A 340 3.73 -6.35 4.28
N ALA A 341 4.55 -5.71 5.11
CA ALA A 341 4.12 -5.09 6.36
C ALA A 341 4.92 -3.80 6.64
N LEU A 342 4.26 -2.81 7.23
CA LEU A 342 4.84 -1.54 7.62
C LEU A 342 4.21 -1.04 8.93
N VAL A 343 5.04 -0.90 9.97
CA VAL A 343 4.65 -0.30 11.25
C VAL A 343 5.42 1.00 11.43
N GLY A 344 4.70 2.14 11.48
CA GLY A 344 5.30 3.47 11.64
C GLY A 344 5.42 3.96 13.08
N GLY A 345 4.82 3.24 14.03
CA GLY A 345 4.77 3.58 15.44
C GLY A 345 3.83 2.63 16.19
N ARG A 346 3.68 2.84 17.49
CA ARG A 346 2.91 1.93 18.37
C ARG A 346 1.40 2.10 18.26
N ASN A 347 0.96 3.35 18.14
CA ASN A 347 -0.44 3.71 17.99
C ASN A 347 -0.53 4.89 17.02
N TYR A 348 -1.30 4.71 15.96
CA TYR A 348 -1.46 5.71 14.92
C TYR A 348 -2.26 6.92 15.38
N GLU A 349 -3.30 6.71 16.19
CA GLU A 349 -4.16 7.79 16.72
C GLU A 349 -3.37 8.73 17.64
N ASP A 350 -2.42 8.19 18.41
CA ASP A 350 -1.56 8.99 19.29
C ASP A 350 -0.47 9.73 18.49
N SER A 351 0.04 9.13 17.40
CA SER A 351 1.14 9.68 16.61
C SER A 351 1.12 9.18 15.16
N PRO A 352 0.57 9.95 14.20
CA PRO A 352 0.59 9.57 12.79
C PRO A 352 1.98 9.69 12.13
N PHE A 353 3.01 10.12 12.89
CA PHE A 353 4.37 10.22 12.38
C PHE A 353 4.93 8.83 12.08
N ASN A 354 5.14 8.54 10.80
CA ASN A 354 5.54 7.23 10.32
C ASN A 354 7.06 7.07 10.36
N ARG A 355 7.56 6.49 11.45
CA ARG A 355 8.99 6.30 11.70
C ARG A 355 9.66 5.32 10.74
N ALA A 356 8.89 4.44 10.10
CA ALA A 356 9.44 3.51 9.11
C ALA A 356 9.91 4.22 7.82
N VAL A 357 9.26 5.33 7.44
CA VAL A 357 9.51 6.02 6.15
C VAL A 357 9.92 7.49 6.29
N GLN A 358 9.70 8.11 7.45
CA GLN A 358 9.99 9.53 7.68
C GLN A 358 11.15 9.76 8.65
N ALA A 359 11.33 8.89 9.65
CA ALA A 359 12.38 9.08 10.65
C ALA A 359 13.76 8.70 10.11
N VAL A 360 14.69 9.65 10.16
CA VAL A 360 16.10 9.45 9.84
C VAL A 360 16.84 9.19 11.16
N ARG A 361 17.39 7.98 11.32
CA ARG A 361 17.93 7.46 12.59
C ARG A 361 19.28 6.79 12.37
N GLN A 362 20.17 6.84 13.35
CA GLN A 362 21.52 6.28 13.21
C GLN A 362 21.45 4.75 13.14
N PRO A 363 21.82 4.10 12.01
CA PRO A 363 21.72 2.64 11.83
C PRO A 363 22.72 1.86 12.69
N GLY A 364 23.73 2.53 13.24
CA GLY A 364 24.78 1.89 13.99
C GLY A 364 25.53 0.86 13.14
N SER A 365 25.91 -0.25 13.78
CA SER A 365 26.62 -1.36 13.13
C SER A 365 25.83 -2.10 12.03
N THR A 366 24.57 -1.76 11.74
CA THR A 366 23.84 -2.35 10.60
C THR A 366 24.34 -1.85 9.24
N LEU A 367 25.22 -0.84 9.21
CA LEU A 367 25.88 -0.38 7.99
C LEU A 367 27.11 -1.23 7.61
N LYS A 368 27.69 -1.99 8.56
CA LYS A 368 28.91 -2.79 8.35
C LYS A 368 28.84 -3.82 7.21
N PRO A 369 27.72 -4.51 6.94
CA PRO A 369 27.62 -5.39 5.78
C PRO A 369 27.85 -4.69 4.44
N LEU A 370 27.43 -3.43 4.30
CA LEU A 370 27.67 -2.63 3.08
C LEU A 370 29.16 -2.28 2.98
N LEU A 371 29.77 -1.84 4.09
CA LEU A 371 31.21 -1.59 4.16
C LEU A 371 32.05 -2.83 3.80
N TYR A 372 31.70 -3.99 4.38
CA TYR A 372 32.46 -5.22 4.13
C TYR A 372 32.17 -5.80 2.75
N TYR A 373 31.00 -5.53 2.16
CA TYR A 373 30.78 -5.82 0.75
C TYR A 373 31.72 -4.99 -0.14
N ALA A 374 31.90 -3.69 0.13
CA ALA A 374 32.88 -2.87 -0.57
C ALA A 374 34.32 -3.37 -0.38
N ALA A 375 34.66 -3.83 0.83
CA ALA A 375 35.95 -4.46 1.10
C ALA A 375 36.18 -5.73 0.26
N LEU A 376 35.16 -6.59 0.13
CA LEU A 376 35.21 -7.77 -0.73
C LEU A 376 35.45 -7.39 -2.20
N GLU A 377 34.87 -6.29 -2.69
CA GLU A 377 35.12 -5.78 -4.03
C GLU A 377 36.58 -5.34 -4.23
N GLN A 378 37.24 -4.89 -3.16
CA GLN A 378 38.65 -4.52 -3.14
C GLN A 378 39.59 -5.66 -2.73
N GLY A 379 39.14 -6.92 -2.80
CA GLY A 379 39.97 -8.10 -2.62
C GLY A 379 40.13 -8.59 -1.18
N PHE A 380 39.41 -8.00 -0.22
CA PHE A 380 39.29 -8.62 1.10
C PHE A 380 38.57 -9.96 0.97
N THR A 381 38.79 -10.82 1.96
CA THR A 381 38.14 -12.11 2.06
C THR A 381 37.58 -12.28 3.47
N PRO A 382 36.66 -13.24 3.70
CA PRO A 382 36.23 -13.60 5.05
C PRO A 382 37.38 -13.90 6.03
N SER A 383 38.54 -14.33 5.52
CA SER A 383 39.74 -14.66 6.28
C SER A 383 40.75 -13.51 6.40
N THR A 384 40.51 -12.34 5.79
CA THR A 384 41.40 -11.18 5.94
C THR A 384 41.45 -10.79 7.41
N THR A 385 42.64 -10.78 8.00
CA THR A 385 42.84 -10.47 9.41
C THR A 385 43.26 -9.03 9.62
N MET A 386 42.83 -8.46 10.74
CA MET A 386 43.38 -7.23 11.29
C MET A 386 43.42 -7.32 12.81
N LYS A 387 44.44 -6.71 13.41
CA LYS A 387 44.52 -6.55 14.86
C LYS A 387 43.37 -5.72 15.42
N SER A 388 42.63 -6.25 16.38
CA SER A 388 41.64 -5.53 17.18
C SER A 388 42.19 -5.20 18.57
N GLU A 389 42.57 -3.95 18.78
CA GLU A 389 43.00 -3.38 20.06
C GLU A 389 42.50 -1.94 20.18
N LEU A 390 42.50 -1.37 21.40
CA LEU A 390 42.20 0.06 21.58
C LEU A 390 43.10 0.90 20.67
N THR A 391 42.48 1.61 19.72
CA THR A 391 43.19 2.34 18.67
C THR A 391 42.69 3.77 18.63
N THR A 392 43.62 4.72 18.67
CA THR A 392 43.35 6.14 18.42
C THR A 392 43.85 6.50 17.02
N PHE A 393 42.95 6.96 16.17
CA PHE A 393 43.24 7.41 14.82
C PHE A 393 43.58 8.90 14.85
N ARG A 394 44.66 9.26 14.16
CA ARG A 394 45.16 10.62 14.01
C ARG A 394 45.13 11.00 12.54
N PHE A 395 44.65 12.19 12.23
CA PHE A 395 44.46 12.67 10.87
C PHE A 395 45.41 13.85 10.61
N ASP A 396 46.03 13.87 9.43
CA ASP A 396 47.07 14.84 9.06
C ASP A 396 46.52 16.23 8.69
N ASP A 397 45.20 16.35 8.55
CA ASP A 397 44.46 17.53 8.09
C ASP A 397 43.97 18.46 9.22
N GLY A 398 44.33 18.15 10.47
CA GLY A 398 43.93 18.93 11.65
C GLY A 398 42.59 18.51 12.25
N ASN A 399 42.00 17.39 11.81
CA ASN A 399 40.85 16.79 12.47
C ASN A 399 41.19 16.27 13.89
N GLU A 400 40.19 16.23 14.76
CA GLU A 400 40.34 15.72 16.13
C GLU A 400 40.72 14.23 16.13
N GLU A 401 41.52 13.82 17.12
CA GLU A 401 41.84 12.41 17.32
C GLU A 401 40.54 11.60 17.55
N TYR A 402 40.39 10.47 16.86
CA TYR A 402 39.21 9.62 16.97
C TYR A 402 39.55 8.28 17.61
N THR A 403 38.90 7.95 18.72
CA THR A 403 39.09 6.67 19.43
C THR A 403 37.76 5.90 19.48
N PRO A 404 37.49 4.99 18.52
CA PRO A 404 36.31 4.14 18.59
C PRO A 404 36.46 3.09 19.69
N HIS A 405 35.36 2.81 20.39
CA HIS A 405 35.33 1.81 21.45
C HIS A 405 34.53 0.58 21.02
N ASN A 406 35.07 -0.62 21.28
CA ASN A 406 34.31 -1.86 21.15
C ASN A 406 33.27 -2.00 22.28
N PHE A 407 32.29 -2.88 22.08
CA PHE A 407 31.25 -3.14 23.07
C PHE A 407 31.86 -3.54 24.43
N ASN A 408 31.42 -2.89 25.51
CA ASN A 408 31.95 -3.04 26.87
C ASN A 408 33.47 -2.81 27.00
N ASN A 409 34.11 -2.08 26.06
CA ASN A 409 35.56 -1.88 26.02
C ASN A 409 36.37 -3.18 26.00
N LYS A 410 35.82 -4.24 25.39
CA LYS A 410 36.53 -5.51 25.20
C LYS A 410 37.13 -5.59 23.81
N TYR A 411 38.37 -6.07 23.74
CA TYR A 411 39.12 -6.21 22.50
C TYR A 411 39.70 -7.63 22.42
N ALA A 412 40.01 -8.07 21.21
CA ALA A 412 40.73 -9.32 21.01
C ALA A 412 42.17 -9.26 21.52
N ASP A 413 42.78 -8.07 21.50
CA ASP A 413 44.21 -7.82 21.71
C ASP A 413 45.09 -8.69 20.79
N GLY A 414 44.56 -8.98 19.60
CA GLY A 414 45.13 -9.88 18.60
C GLY A 414 44.43 -9.73 17.25
N GLU A 415 44.88 -10.52 16.28
CA GLU A 415 44.28 -10.61 14.94
C GLU A 415 42.90 -11.26 15.01
N ILE A 416 41.92 -10.67 14.31
CA ILE A 416 40.60 -11.29 14.08
C ILE A 416 40.30 -11.30 12.58
N THR A 417 39.58 -12.33 12.13
CA THR A 417 39.13 -12.42 10.73
C THR A 417 37.97 -11.47 10.44
N MET A 418 37.80 -11.02 9.19
CA MET A 418 36.65 -10.20 8.79
C MET A 418 35.30 -10.87 9.11
N ALA A 419 35.23 -12.20 8.93
CA ALA A 419 34.03 -12.97 9.27
C ALA A 419 33.72 -12.92 10.77
N GLN A 420 34.72 -13.07 11.63
CA GLN A 420 34.56 -12.95 13.07
C GLN A 420 34.25 -11.51 13.49
N ALA A 421 34.94 -10.52 12.90
CA ALA A 421 34.70 -9.10 13.13
C ALA A 421 33.25 -8.70 12.81
N LEU A 422 32.66 -9.22 11.72
CA LEU A 422 31.25 -8.97 11.40
C LEU A 422 30.30 -9.61 12.42
N ALA A 423 30.58 -10.85 12.83
CA ALA A 423 29.76 -11.62 13.77
C ALA A 423 29.77 -11.06 15.20
N LEU A 424 30.94 -10.58 15.66
CA LEU A 424 31.13 -9.90 16.94
C LEU A 424 30.78 -8.41 16.88
N SER A 425 30.65 -7.87 15.67
CA SER A 425 30.41 -6.45 15.41
C SER A 425 31.54 -5.53 15.88
N ASP A 426 32.79 -5.93 15.66
CA ASP A 426 34.00 -5.20 16.07
C ASP A 426 34.06 -3.80 15.43
N ASN A 427 34.20 -2.75 16.23
CA ASN A 427 34.21 -1.36 15.78
C ASN A 427 35.58 -0.95 15.25
N VAL A 428 36.66 -1.42 15.87
CA VAL A 428 38.03 -1.09 15.45
C VAL A 428 38.30 -1.65 14.07
N TYR A 429 37.94 -2.91 13.81
CA TYR A 429 38.06 -3.53 12.48
C TYR A 429 37.29 -2.75 11.42
N ALA A 430 36.05 -2.34 11.73
CA ALA A 430 35.21 -1.58 10.81
C ALA A 430 35.83 -0.22 10.46
N VAL A 431 36.30 0.55 11.45
CA VAL A 431 36.94 1.85 11.22
C VAL A 431 38.25 1.69 10.45
N LYS A 432 39.09 0.70 10.79
CA LYS A 432 40.31 0.39 10.01
C LYS A 432 39.99 0.07 8.56
N THR A 433 38.97 -0.75 8.32
CA THR A 433 38.52 -1.10 6.97
C THR A 433 38.04 0.14 6.22
N HIS A 434 37.21 0.97 6.85
CA HIS A 434 36.67 2.18 6.23
C HIS A 434 37.75 3.18 5.84
N LEU A 435 38.70 3.47 6.75
CA LEU A 435 39.83 4.34 6.45
C LEU A 435 40.76 3.76 5.38
N PHE A 436 40.93 2.43 5.36
CA PHE A 436 41.73 1.76 4.33
C PHE A 436 41.11 1.90 2.93
N LEU A 437 39.78 1.79 2.81
CA LEU A 437 39.05 1.91 1.54
C LEU A 437 38.85 3.36 1.09
N GLY A 438 39.02 4.33 1.98
CA GLY A 438 38.60 5.71 1.79
C GLY A 438 37.14 5.93 2.21
N GLU A 439 36.86 7.08 2.82
CA GLU A 439 35.58 7.37 3.48
C GLU A 439 34.42 7.47 2.47
N GLU A 440 34.67 8.02 1.29
CA GLU A 440 33.72 8.11 0.18
C GLU A 440 33.19 6.73 -0.28
N THR A 441 34.02 5.68 -0.21
CA THR A 441 33.66 4.33 -0.70
C THR A 441 32.39 3.78 -0.05
N LEU A 442 32.17 4.05 1.25
CA LEU A 442 30.97 3.58 1.95
C LEU A 442 29.71 4.36 1.52
N ILE A 443 29.86 5.64 1.19
CA ILE A 443 28.76 6.49 0.71
C ILE A 443 28.32 5.99 -0.67
N GLU A 444 29.26 5.84 -1.61
CA GLU A 444 28.96 5.31 -2.96
C GLU A 444 28.33 3.91 -2.89
N THR A 445 28.83 3.07 -1.97
CA THR A 445 28.26 1.75 -1.75
C THR A 445 26.83 1.87 -1.20
N ALA A 446 26.59 2.70 -0.19
CA ALA A 446 25.25 2.91 0.36
C ALA A 446 24.24 3.38 -0.70
N GLU A 447 24.65 4.28 -1.60
CA GLU A 447 23.83 4.74 -2.72
C GLU A 447 23.51 3.61 -3.71
N ARG A 448 24.49 2.76 -4.05
CA ARG A 448 24.27 1.55 -4.87
C ARG A 448 23.28 0.58 -4.21
N PHE A 449 23.25 0.54 -2.89
CA PHE A 449 22.31 -0.24 -2.09
C PHE A 449 20.94 0.44 -1.90
N GLY A 450 20.71 1.60 -2.53
CA GLY A 450 19.42 2.29 -2.51
C GLY A 450 19.18 3.17 -1.28
N ILE A 451 20.22 3.48 -0.50
CA ILE A 451 20.10 4.47 0.57
C ILE A 451 20.19 5.86 -0.04
N THR A 452 19.16 6.68 0.16
CA THR A 452 19.07 8.05 -0.37
C THR A 452 19.19 9.12 0.72
N SER A 453 19.17 8.70 1.99
CA SER A 453 19.48 9.57 3.13
C SER A 453 20.92 10.07 3.02
N LYS A 454 21.11 11.38 3.25
CA LYS A 454 22.43 12.01 3.19
C LYS A 454 23.38 11.40 4.22
N MET A 455 24.59 11.06 3.78
CA MET A 455 25.68 10.61 4.64
C MET A 455 26.83 11.62 4.63
N ASP A 456 27.55 11.70 5.74
CA ASP A 456 28.72 12.56 5.88
C ASP A 456 29.99 11.72 5.69
N GLU A 457 30.96 12.27 4.97
CA GLU A 457 32.28 11.69 4.77
C GLU A 457 33.10 11.91 6.04
N VAL A 458 32.97 10.98 6.99
CA VAL A 458 33.68 10.99 8.27
C VAL A 458 34.11 9.58 8.68
N PRO A 459 35.23 9.40 9.41
CA PRO A 459 35.70 8.09 9.87
C PRO A 459 34.65 7.29 10.65
N SER A 460 33.81 7.99 11.40
CA SER A 460 32.77 7.41 12.23
C SER A 460 31.60 6.81 11.45
N LEU A 461 31.49 7.09 10.14
CA LEU A 461 30.44 6.54 9.27
C LEU A 461 30.46 5.01 9.25
N ALA A 462 31.63 4.39 9.39
CA ALA A 462 31.79 2.93 9.55
C ALA A 462 30.94 2.34 10.70
N LEU A 463 30.59 3.17 11.68
CA LEU A 463 29.77 2.82 12.83
C LEU A 463 28.32 3.33 12.71
N GLY A 464 27.93 3.88 11.56
CA GLY A 464 26.57 4.32 11.26
C GLY A 464 26.16 5.61 11.95
N THR A 465 27.04 6.63 11.97
CA THR A 465 26.78 7.93 12.60
C THR A 465 25.89 8.86 11.76
N SER A 466 25.81 8.67 10.44
CA SER A 466 24.81 9.30 9.57
C SER A 466 23.49 8.52 9.60
N GLY A 467 22.37 9.24 9.65
CA GLY A 467 21.05 8.62 9.80
C GLY A 467 20.49 8.07 8.49
N VAL A 468 19.64 7.04 8.60
CA VAL A 468 18.91 6.40 7.50
C VAL A 468 17.48 6.09 7.91
N ARG A 469 16.61 5.77 6.94
CA ARG A 469 15.24 5.34 7.20
C ARG A 469 15.14 3.81 7.26
N VAL A 470 14.16 3.30 8.02
CA VAL A 470 13.94 1.85 8.16
C VAL A 470 13.65 1.19 6.81
N ILE A 471 12.82 1.83 5.98
CA ILE A 471 12.47 1.34 4.64
C ILE A 471 13.69 1.25 3.71
N GLU A 472 14.67 2.14 3.86
CA GLU A 472 15.92 2.09 3.07
C GLU A 472 16.79 0.91 3.49
N MET A 473 16.87 0.63 4.80
CA MET A 473 17.61 -0.53 5.30
C MET A 473 16.98 -1.87 4.88
N ALA A 474 15.64 -1.96 4.84
CA ALA A 474 14.94 -3.11 4.28
C ALA A 474 15.25 -3.28 2.79
N GLY A 475 15.26 -2.18 2.02
CA GLY A 475 15.69 -2.13 0.63
C GLY A 475 17.12 -2.66 0.41
N ALA A 476 18.09 -2.06 1.12
CA ALA A 476 19.50 -2.42 1.02
C ALA A 476 19.75 -3.91 1.31
N TYR A 477 19.16 -4.44 2.38
CA TYR A 477 19.33 -5.84 2.75
C TYR A 477 18.63 -6.80 1.77
N SER A 478 17.63 -6.32 1.04
CA SER A 478 16.95 -7.12 0.01
C SER A 478 17.82 -7.36 -1.21
N ILE A 479 18.68 -6.41 -1.58
CA ILE A 479 19.69 -6.60 -2.63
C ILE A 479 20.69 -7.69 -2.23
N LEU A 480 21.05 -7.82 -0.94
CA LEU A 480 21.85 -8.98 -0.48
C LEU A 480 21.03 -10.27 -0.52
N ALA A 481 19.80 -10.24 -0.04
CA ALA A 481 18.94 -11.42 0.09
C ALA A 481 18.54 -12.04 -1.25
N ASN A 482 18.40 -11.23 -2.31
CA ASN A 482 18.08 -11.70 -3.66
C ASN A 482 19.30 -12.07 -4.50
N GLY A 483 20.52 -11.90 -3.97
CA GLY A 483 21.76 -12.28 -4.64
C GLY A 483 22.40 -11.18 -5.50
N GLY A 484 22.01 -9.91 -5.30
CA GLY A 484 22.67 -8.75 -5.90
C GLY A 484 21.86 -8.03 -6.97
N GLU A 485 20.59 -8.36 -7.13
CA GLU A 485 19.69 -7.72 -8.10
C GLU A 485 19.09 -6.45 -7.49
N LYS A 486 18.99 -5.40 -8.31
CA LYS A 486 18.41 -4.12 -7.91
C LYS A 486 16.95 -4.33 -7.54
N VAL A 487 16.61 -3.94 -6.33
CA VAL A 487 15.24 -3.96 -5.83
C VAL A 487 15.03 -2.74 -4.95
N ALA A 488 13.86 -2.11 -5.08
CA ALA A 488 13.45 -0.97 -4.27
C ALA A 488 12.13 -1.29 -3.56
N PRO A 489 11.83 -0.64 -2.42
CA PRO A 489 10.54 -0.80 -1.75
C PRO A 489 9.36 -0.39 -2.64
N VAL A 490 8.44 -1.31 -2.85
CA VAL A 490 7.21 -1.13 -3.64
C VAL A 490 6.03 -1.20 -2.68
N LEU A 491 5.22 -0.13 -2.63
CA LEU A 491 3.97 -0.06 -1.87
C LEU A 491 2.74 -0.27 -2.76
N ILE A 492 2.84 0.11 -4.04
CA ILE A 492 1.77 0.11 -5.04
C ILE A 492 2.27 -0.66 -6.24
N HIS A 493 1.55 -1.70 -6.65
CA HIS A 493 1.90 -2.48 -7.83
C HIS A 493 1.00 -2.14 -9.03
N ARG A 494 -0.22 -1.65 -8.81
CA ARG A 494 -1.14 -1.28 -9.89
C ARG A 494 -2.15 -0.21 -9.45
N VAL A 495 -2.48 0.72 -10.35
CA VAL A 495 -3.56 1.69 -10.15
C VAL A 495 -4.46 1.70 -11.37
N GLU A 496 -5.77 1.58 -11.14
CA GLU A 496 -6.80 1.71 -12.15
C GLU A 496 -7.67 2.95 -11.89
N ASP A 497 -8.17 3.56 -12.95
CA ASP A 497 -9.16 4.63 -12.85
C ASP A 497 -10.59 4.09 -12.65
N HIS A 498 -11.57 5.00 -12.57
CA HIS A 498 -12.99 4.64 -12.40
C HIS A 498 -13.58 3.84 -13.58
N SER A 499 -12.94 3.85 -14.75
CA SER A 499 -13.36 3.12 -15.95
C SER A 499 -12.72 1.72 -16.04
N GLY A 500 -11.73 1.44 -15.19
CA GLY A 500 -10.93 0.21 -15.21
C GLY A 500 -9.71 0.31 -16.12
N GLU A 501 -9.34 1.51 -16.57
CA GLU A 501 -8.09 1.74 -17.32
C GLU A 501 -6.90 1.74 -16.35
N VAL A 502 -5.83 1.01 -16.71
CA VAL A 502 -4.60 0.96 -15.93
C VAL A 502 -3.80 2.23 -16.15
N ILE A 503 -3.68 3.06 -15.12
CA ILE A 503 -2.88 4.30 -15.16
C ILE A 503 -1.46 4.09 -14.62
N TYR A 504 -1.24 3.03 -13.85
CA TYR A 504 0.08 2.63 -13.37
C TYR A 504 0.14 1.12 -13.15
N GLU A 505 1.28 0.54 -13.52
CA GLU A 505 1.63 -0.86 -13.24
C GLU A 505 3.14 -0.95 -13.01
N HIS A 506 3.55 -1.60 -11.93
CA HIS A 506 4.95 -1.75 -11.57
C HIS A 506 5.63 -2.84 -12.40
N ASP A 507 6.85 -2.58 -12.91
CA ASP A 507 7.65 -3.55 -13.66
C ASP A 507 8.71 -4.19 -12.74
N GLU A 508 8.71 -5.52 -12.66
CA GLU A 508 9.51 -6.31 -11.70
C GLU A 508 10.96 -6.59 -12.14
N LYS A 509 11.52 -5.85 -13.11
CA LYS A 509 12.85 -6.16 -13.67
C LYS A 509 14.00 -5.48 -12.92
N GLY A 510 14.63 -6.23 -12.02
CA GLY A 510 15.90 -5.86 -11.40
C GLY A 510 17.11 -6.14 -12.30
N GLU A 511 17.97 -5.14 -12.48
CA GLU A 511 19.30 -5.33 -13.07
C GLU A 511 20.31 -5.75 -11.98
N PRO A 512 21.32 -6.58 -12.27
CA PRO A 512 22.38 -6.88 -11.29
C PRO A 512 23.16 -5.60 -10.92
N VAL A 513 23.22 -5.27 -9.63
CA VAL A 513 23.99 -4.13 -9.08
C VAL A 513 25.18 -4.55 -8.22
N LEU A 514 25.16 -5.81 -7.74
CA LEU A 514 26.27 -6.44 -7.02
C LEU A 514 26.83 -7.62 -7.83
N GLN A 515 28.08 -7.99 -7.52
CA GLN A 515 28.67 -9.23 -8.01
C GLN A 515 28.01 -10.42 -7.28
N PRO A 516 27.33 -11.35 -7.99
CA PRO A 516 26.57 -12.42 -7.35
C PRO A 516 27.40 -13.32 -6.43
N GLU A 517 28.67 -13.56 -6.76
CA GLU A 517 29.58 -14.32 -5.92
C GLU A 517 29.90 -13.60 -4.60
N LEU A 518 30.09 -12.27 -4.63
CA LEU A 518 30.41 -11.47 -3.45
C LEU A 518 29.18 -11.24 -2.58
N ALA A 519 28.01 -11.03 -3.20
CA ALA A 519 26.74 -10.98 -2.48
C ALA A 519 26.51 -12.29 -1.72
N SER A 520 26.75 -13.44 -2.37
CA SER A 520 26.65 -14.75 -1.70
C SER A 520 27.66 -14.91 -0.55
N VAL A 521 28.92 -14.49 -0.72
CA VAL A 521 29.91 -14.49 0.36
C VAL A 521 29.44 -13.63 1.53
N MET A 522 28.96 -12.41 1.27
CA MET A 522 28.46 -11.50 2.30
C MET A 522 27.25 -12.06 3.04
N THR A 523 26.26 -12.62 2.32
CA THR A 523 25.11 -13.32 2.94
C THR A 523 25.57 -14.43 3.88
N HIS A 524 26.55 -15.24 3.49
CA HIS A 524 27.09 -16.33 4.32
C HIS A 524 27.97 -15.83 5.49
N MET A 525 28.60 -14.67 5.38
CA MET A 525 29.25 -14.02 6.53
C MET A 525 28.22 -13.51 7.53
N MET A 526 27.10 -12.95 7.06
CA MET A 526 26.02 -12.42 7.90
C MET A 526 25.26 -13.50 8.68
N THR A 527 25.29 -14.78 8.27
CA THR A 527 24.80 -15.87 9.14
C THR A 527 25.65 -16.03 10.39
N GLY A 528 26.88 -15.50 10.39
CA GLY A 528 27.84 -15.58 11.48
C GLY A 528 27.38 -14.92 12.76
N MET A 529 26.49 -13.93 12.72
CA MET A 529 25.97 -13.29 13.94
C MET A 529 25.20 -14.27 14.85
N PHE A 530 24.73 -15.39 14.31
CA PHE A 530 24.01 -16.44 15.04
C PHE A 530 24.87 -17.69 15.32
N ASP A 531 26.09 -17.75 14.76
CA ASP A 531 26.95 -18.93 14.83
C ASP A 531 27.93 -18.82 16.01
N LYS A 532 27.63 -19.53 17.11
CA LYS A 532 28.46 -19.55 18.33
C LYS A 532 29.90 -20.04 18.08
N LYS A 533 30.21 -20.64 16.93
CA LYS A 533 31.60 -20.98 16.52
C LYS A 533 32.46 -19.75 16.23
N LEU A 534 31.85 -18.58 16.01
CA LEU A 534 32.54 -17.30 15.84
C LEU A 534 32.66 -16.52 17.15
N ASN A 535 32.27 -17.10 18.30
CA ASN A 535 32.62 -16.51 19.58
C ASN A 535 34.14 -16.32 19.69
N GLY A 536 34.55 -15.26 20.35
CA GLY A 536 35.96 -14.95 20.61
C GLY A 536 36.09 -14.20 21.93
N TYR A 537 36.70 -13.02 21.91
CA TYR A 537 36.76 -12.13 23.09
C TYR A 537 35.39 -11.61 23.54
N SER A 538 34.37 -11.75 22.69
CA SER A 538 32.95 -11.47 22.95
C SER A 538 32.08 -12.56 22.31
N SER A 539 30.81 -12.63 22.70
CA SER A 539 29.82 -13.48 22.04
C SER A 539 29.30 -12.82 20.75
N VAL A 540 28.92 -13.64 19.77
CA VAL A 540 28.25 -13.16 18.55
C VAL A 540 26.96 -12.41 18.87
N THR A 541 26.64 -11.37 18.10
CA THR A 541 25.60 -10.41 18.52
C THR A 541 24.17 -10.96 18.51
N GLY A 542 23.93 -12.07 17.80
CA GLY A 542 22.67 -12.80 17.76
C GLY A 542 22.61 -14.00 18.70
N SER A 543 23.59 -14.20 19.59
CA SER A 543 23.69 -15.40 20.43
C SER A 543 22.45 -15.67 21.29
N SER A 544 21.70 -14.64 21.70
CA SER A 544 20.47 -14.80 22.49
C SER A 544 19.29 -15.33 21.69
N MET A 545 19.28 -15.14 20.37
CA MET A 545 18.21 -15.58 19.47
C MET A 545 18.51 -16.93 18.81
N ALA A 546 19.80 -17.32 18.77
CA ALA A 546 20.28 -18.44 17.96
C ALA A 546 19.58 -19.78 18.27
N ASP A 547 19.20 -20.01 19.53
CA ASP A 547 18.56 -21.26 19.96
C ASP A 547 17.03 -21.27 19.70
N GLU A 548 16.43 -20.11 19.44
CA GLU A 548 14.99 -19.94 19.18
C GLU A 548 14.65 -19.95 17.67
N MET A 549 15.64 -19.75 16.80
CA MET A 549 15.46 -19.72 15.35
C MET A 549 15.04 -21.09 14.79
N THR A 550 13.96 -21.15 14.01
CA THR A 550 13.53 -22.41 13.37
C THR A 550 14.11 -22.63 11.97
N ARG A 551 14.76 -21.61 11.41
CA ARG A 551 15.29 -21.61 10.04
C ARG A 551 16.57 -20.77 9.93
N PRO A 552 17.36 -20.95 8.85
CA PRO A 552 18.57 -20.15 8.69
C PRO A 552 18.21 -18.69 8.37
N TYR A 553 18.84 -17.78 9.11
CA TYR A 553 18.78 -16.34 8.85
C TYR A 553 20.18 -15.77 8.63
N ALA A 554 20.22 -14.65 7.92
CA ALA A 554 21.38 -13.77 7.80
C ALA A 554 20.94 -12.40 8.29
N GLY A 555 21.80 -11.66 8.97
CA GLY A 555 21.42 -10.34 9.45
C GLY A 555 22.54 -9.58 10.11
N LYS A 556 22.16 -8.45 10.70
CA LYS A 556 23.03 -7.64 11.54
C LYS A 556 22.19 -6.86 12.55
N SER A 557 22.69 -6.81 13.78
CA SER A 557 22.19 -5.89 14.80
C SER A 557 23.02 -4.59 14.81
N GLY A 558 22.37 -3.49 15.18
CA GLY A 558 23.00 -2.19 15.41
C GLY A 558 22.52 -1.57 16.70
N SER A 559 23.38 -0.81 17.36
CA SER A 559 23.03 -0.07 18.56
C SER A 559 23.87 1.19 18.62
N THR A 560 23.24 2.31 18.94
CA THR A 560 23.88 3.57 19.34
C THR A 560 23.44 3.90 20.77
N GLU A 561 23.74 5.10 21.25
CA GLU A 561 23.19 5.56 22.53
C GLU A 561 21.67 5.72 22.47
N THR A 562 21.11 6.09 21.32
CA THR A 562 19.69 6.47 21.16
C THR A 562 18.85 5.50 20.34
N ASP A 563 19.49 4.61 19.59
CA ASP A 563 18.84 3.77 18.59
C ASP A 563 19.24 2.29 18.75
N SER A 564 18.27 1.40 18.61
CA SER A 564 18.50 -0.05 18.52
C SER A 564 17.88 -0.60 17.24
N TRP A 565 18.64 -1.43 16.54
CA TRP A 565 18.31 -1.97 15.24
C TRP A 565 18.52 -3.47 15.15
N MET A 566 17.63 -4.13 14.42
CA MET A 566 17.84 -5.46 13.87
C MET A 566 17.38 -5.47 12.42
N VAL A 567 18.29 -5.81 11.51
CA VAL A 567 17.96 -6.02 10.10
C VAL A 567 18.43 -7.40 9.70
N GLY A 568 17.54 -8.20 9.15
CA GLY A 568 17.86 -9.58 8.81
C GLY A 568 16.83 -10.19 7.89
N PHE A 569 17.19 -11.35 7.32
CA PHE A 569 16.42 -11.96 6.27
C PHE A 569 16.55 -13.48 6.24
N ALA A 570 15.49 -14.10 5.72
CA ALA A 570 15.51 -15.41 5.09
C ALA A 570 15.41 -15.21 3.56
N PRO A 571 15.60 -16.26 2.74
CA PRO A 571 15.47 -16.13 1.28
C PRO A 571 14.10 -15.65 0.78
N GLN A 572 13.08 -15.61 1.63
CA GLN A 572 11.71 -15.20 1.29
C GLN A 572 11.32 -13.81 1.79
N LEU A 573 11.99 -13.29 2.83
CA LEU A 573 11.54 -12.09 3.51
C LEU A 573 12.72 -11.40 4.19
N VAL A 574 12.79 -10.08 4.02
CA VAL A 574 13.73 -9.20 4.70
C VAL A 574 12.94 -8.31 5.64
N THR A 575 13.40 -8.17 6.88
CA THR A 575 12.77 -7.30 7.86
C THR A 575 13.80 -6.39 8.50
N ALA A 576 13.50 -5.10 8.52
CA ALA A 576 14.23 -4.09 9.27
C ALA A 576 13.37 -3.61 10.43
N VAL A 577 13.93 -3.61 11.64
CA VAL A 577 13.30 -3.12 12.86
C VAL A 577 14.20 -2.07 13.50
N TRP A 578 13.63 -0.91 13.80
CA TRP A 578 14.22 0.13 14.62
C TRP A 578 13.39 0.34 15.87
N THR A 579 14.04 0.61 16.99
CA THR A 579 13.43 1.07 18.24
C THR A 579 14.24 2.18 18.86
N GLY A 580 13.57 3.21 19.37
CA GLY A 580 14.24 4.34 20.04
C GLY A 580 13.24 5.40 20.51
N TYR A 581 13.75 6.42 21.19
CA TYR A 581 12.93 7.55 21.65
C TYR A 581 12.89 8.66 20.60
N ASP A 582 11.74 9.32 20.44
CA ASP A 582 11.62 10.37 19.43
C ASP A 582 12.58 11.53 19.62
N LYS A 583 12.76 11.96 20.87
CA LYS A 583 13.55 13.13 21.26
C LYS A 583 15.04 12.83 21.50
N GLY A 584 15.57 11.74 20.92
CA GLY A 584 16.99 11.41 21.03
C GLY A 584 17.45 11.13 22.46
N LYS A 585 16.54 10.68 23.33
CA LYS A 585 16.88 10.23 24.69
C LYS A 585 17.70 8.94 24.59
N PRO A 586 18.78 8.79 25.38
CA PRO A 586 19.53 7.55 25.44
C PRO A 586 18.67 6.36 25.90
N ILE A 587 18.93 5.18 25.34
CA ILE A 587 18.34 3.92 25.78
C ILE A 587 19.19 3.37 26.92
N GLU A 588 18.80 3.68 28.16
CA GLU A 588 19.55 3.28 29.35
C GLU A 588 19.24 1.84 29.79
N LEU A 589 17.98 1.40 29.63
CA LEU A 589 17.53 0.09 30.08
C LEU A 589 18.02 -1.02 29.15
N THR A 590 18.71 -2.02 29.72
CA THR A 590 19.20 -3.19 28.96
C THR A 590 18.09 -3.96 28.24
N ALA A 591 16.91 -4.05 28.85
CA ALA A 591 15.74 -4.67 28.24
C ALA A 591 15.32 -3.95 26.95
N GLU A 592 15.35 -2.61 26.95
CA GLU A 592 14.98 -1.79 25.79
C GLU A 592 15.95 -1.96 24.62
N LYS A 593 17.24 -2.15 24.90
CA LYS A 593 18.26 -2.41 23.86
C LYS A 593 17.99 -3.68 23.05
N SER A 594 17.28 -4.65 23.63
CA SER A 594 17.00 -5.94 22.99
C SER A 594 15.66 -6.00 22.26
N ILE A 595 14.81 -4.96 22.38
CA ILE A 595 13.47 -4.96 21.78
C ILE A 595 13.52 -5.18 20.28
N SER A 596 14.36 -4.45 19.54
CA SER A 596 14.47 -4.59 18.08
C SER A 596 14.77 -6.03 17.63
N LYS A 597 15.64 -6.74 18.36
CA LYS A 597 15.97 -8.15 18.11
C LYS A 597 14.79 -9.08 18.37
N ASN A 598 14.12 -8.89 19.51
CA ASN A 598 12.99 -9.73 19.92
C ASN A 598 11.79 -9.54 18.98
N VAL A 599 11.45 -8.29 18.64
CA VAL A 599 10.42 -7.96 17.65
C VAL A 599 10.75 -8.59 16.30
N TRP A 600 11.99 -8.47 15.83
CA TRP A 600 12.40 -9.06 14.56
C TRP A 600 12.27 -10.58 14.56
N LEU A 601 12.72 -11.26 15.62
CA LEU A 601 12.66 -12.73 15.69
C LEU A 601 11.21 -13.22 15.76
N ASP A 602 10.39 -12.65 16.65
CA ASP A 602 8.98 -13.01 16.81
C ASP A 602 8.21 -12.83 15.49
N PHE A 603 8.41 -11.70 14.82
CA PHE A 603 7.80 -11.44 13.52
C PHE A 603 8.28 -12.44 12.46
N MET A 604 9.60 -12.64 12.30
CA MET A 604 10.15 -13.50 11.25
C MET A 604 9.75 -14.97 11.42
N GLU A 605 9.69 -15.47 12.66
CA GLU A 605 9.26 -16.83 12.96
C GLU A 605 7.78 -17.05 12.61
N LYS A 606 6.89 -16.13 13.02
CA LYS A 606 5.45 -16.20 12.74
C LYS A 606 5.11 -15.94 11.27
N ALA A 607 5.69 -14.90 10.67
CA ALA A 607 5.41 -14.52 9.28
C ALA A 607 5.78 -15.62 8.28
N LEU A 608 6.79 -16.44 8.62
CA LEU A 608 7.27 -17.52 7.76
C LEU A 608 6.86 -18.92 8.27
N GLU A 609 6.02 -19.05 9.30
CA GLU A 609 5.66 -20.32 9.93
C GLU A 609 5.15 -21.35 8.89
N ASP A 610 4.27 -20.90 8.00
CA ASP A 610 3.66 -21.70 6.93
C ASP A 610 4.54 -21.83 5.66
N GLU A 611 5.68 -21.13 5.61
CA GLU A 611 6.58 -21.10 4.46
C GLU A 611 7.65 -22.19 4.54
N PRO A 612 8.03 -22.83 3.41
CA PRO A 612 9.08 -23.85 3.40
C PRO A 612 10.43 -23.27 3.87
N ARG A 613 11.14 -24.03 4.72
CA ARG A 613 12.47 -23.65 5.20
C ARG A 613 13.49 -23.71 4.05
N LYS A 614 13.89 -22.55 3.52
CA LYS A 614 14.90 -22.44 2.46
C LYS A 614 16.27 -22.17 3.05
N LYS A 615 17.31 -22.76 2.44
CA LYS A 615 18.72 -22.42 2.71
C LYS A 615 19.16 -21.32 1.76
N PHE A 616 20.15 -20.52 2.17
CA PHE A 616 20.83 -19.59 1.26
C PHE A 616 21.50 -20.37 0.14
N LYS A 617 21.25 -19.96 -1.11
CA LYS A 617 21.85 -20.61 -2.27
C LYS A 617 23.32 -20.23 -2.35
N LYS A 618 24.17 -21.24 -2.58
CA LYS A 618 25.56 -21.03 -2.96
C LYS A 618 25.60 -20.29 -4.31
N GLY A 619 26.17 -19.09 -4.33
CA GLY A 619 26.35 -18.31 -5.56
C GLY A 619 27.27 -19.01 -6.56
N LYS A 620 27.00 -18.87 -7.86
CA LYS A 620 27.97 -19.29 -8.90
C LYS A 620 29.27 -18.52 -8.70
N GLY A 621 30.42 -19.15 -8.94
CA GLY A 621 31.72 -18.53 -8.71
C GLY A 621 32.17 -18.48 -7.25
N THR A 622 31.48 -19.19 -6.33
CA THR A 622 31.92 -19.35 -4.94
C THR A 622 32.47 -20.74 -4.66
N VAL A 623 33.39 -20.83 -3.70
CA VAL A 623 33.92 -22.07 -3.11
C VAL A 623 33.68 -22.05 -1.61
N ALA A 624 33.53 -23.22 -0.99
CA ALA A 624 33.35 -23.32 0.46
C ALA A 624 34.43 -24.25 1.03
N VAL A 625 35.15 -23.77 2.04
CA VAL A 625 36.21 -24.52 2.73
C VAL A 625 36.01 -24.43 4.24
N TYR A 626 36.47 -25.42 4.98
CA TYR A 626 36.50 -25.35 6.43
C TYR A 626 37.70 -24.54 6.88
N VAL A 627 37.44 -23.46 7.62
CA VAL A 627 38.48 -22.59 8.18
C VAL A 627 38.44 -22.62 9.70
N ASN A 628 39.60 -22.40 10.32
CA ASN A 628 39.65 -22.03 11.73
C ASN A 628 39.18 -20.56 11.83
N PRO A 629 38.12 -20.27 12.61
CA PRO A 629 37.55 -18.92 12.69
C PRO A 629 38.48 -17.88 13.33
N GLU A 630 39.44 -18.30 14.16
CA GLU A 630 40.35 -17.41 14.88
C GLU A 630 41.44 -16.84 13.97
N ASN A 631 42.04 -17.68 13.12
CA ASN A 631 43.17 -17.27 12.28
C ASN A 631 42.86 -17.24 10.77
N GLY A 632 41.68 -17.70 10.35
CA GLY A 632 41.24 -17.66 8.95
C GLY A 632 41.89 -18.68 8.01
N LYS A 633 42.78 -19.56 8.50
CA LYS A 633 43.47 -20.60 7.73
C LYS A 633 42.60 -21.84 7.54
N LEU A 634 42.98 -22.72 6.59
CA LEU A 634 42.30 -24.00 6.38
C LEU A 634 42.37 -24.84 7.66
N ALA A 635 41.20 -25.29 8.14
CA ALA A 635 41.13 -26.08 9.36
C ALA A 635 41.68 -27.50 9.13
N THR A 636 42.56 -27.94 10.02
CA THR A 636 43.08 -29.32 10.09
C THR A 636 42.18 -30.19 10.96
N ASP A 637 42.51 -31.48 11.10
CA ASP A 637 41.77 -32.39 11.98
C ASP A 637 41.86 -32.00 13.45
N ASP A 638 42.98 -31.43 13.86
CA ASP A 638 43.29 -31.03 15.24
C ASP A 638 42.70 -29.67 15.63
N CYS A 639 42.12 -28.92 14.69
CA CYS A 639 41.47 -27.65 15.01
C CYS A 639 40.22 -27.89 15.89
N PRO A 640 40.14 -27.26 17.09
CA PRO A 640 39.04 -27.47 18.02
C PRO A 640 37.71 -26.93 17.46
N ILE A 641 37.78 -25.89 16.61
CA ILE A 641 36.64 -25.29 15.95
C ILE A 641 36.91 -25.21 14.45
N LYS A 642 35.95 -25.68 13.65
CA LYS A 642 35.96 -25.56 12.19
C LYS A 642 34.63 -24.99 11.73
N ARG A 643 34.71 -23.98 10.87
CA ARG A 643 33.53 -23.34 10.27
C ARG A 643 33.59 -23.43 8.76
N LEU A 644 32.48 -23.85 8.14
CA LEU A 644 32.35 -23.79 6.69
C LEU A 644 32.19 -22.32 6.27
N THR A 645 33.16 -21.81 5.51
CA THR A 645 33.20 -20.41 5.08
C THR A 645 33.28 -20.34 3.56
N TYR A 646 32.56 -19.39 2.98
CA TYR A 646 32.41 -19.23 1.54
C TYR A 646 33.32 -18.11 1.03
N PHE A 647 33.98 -18.34 -0.09
CA PHE A 647 34.91 -17.41 -0.72
C PHE A 647 34.54 -17.24 -2.19
N LYS A 648 34.96 -16.12 -2.79
CA LYS A 648 35.06 -16.02 -4.25
C LYS A 648 36.06 -17.08 -4.71
N ALA A 649 35.74 -17.83 -5.75
CA ALA A 649 36.61 -18.89 -6.22
C ALA A 649 38.00 -18.33 -6.59
N GLY A 650 39.06 -18.94 -6.07
CA GLY A 650 40.44 -18.49 -6.23
C GLY A 650 40.91 -17.52 -5.15
N THR A 651 40.08 -17.16 -4.18
CA THR A 651 40.44 -16.31 -3.03
C THR A 651 40.36 -17.05 -1.70
N GLU A 652 40.15 -18.36 -1.70
CA GLU A 652 40.16 -19.18 -0.49
C GLU A 652 41.58 -19.32 0.09
N PRO A 653 41.73 -19.42 1.43
CA PRO A 653 43.03 -19.61 2.05
C PRO A 653 43.69 -20.91 1.55
N GLN A 654 45.02 -20.86 1.36
CA GLN A 654 45.83 -22.00 0.92
C GLN A 654 46.65 -22.61 2.07
N ASP A 655 46.91 -21.81 3.11
CA ASP A 655 47.67 -22.26 4.28
C ASP A 655 46.78 -23.01 5.26
N TYR A 656 47.34 -24.06 5.86
CA TYR A 656 46.70 -24.83 6.93
C TYR A 656 46.97 -24.22 8.30
N CYS A 657 46.00 -24.36 9.21
CA CYS A 657 46.15 -24.00 10.60
C CYS A 657 47.15 -24.94 11.29
N THR A 658 48.22 -24.37 11.84
CA THR A 658 49.28 -25.10 12.54
C THR A 658 49.23 -24.93 14.06
N ASP A 659 48.34 -24.08 14.56
CA ASP A 659 48.33 -23.64 15.96
C ASP A 659 47.91 -24.74 16.96
N HIS A 660 47.32 -25.84 16.44
CA HIS A 660 46.79 -26.96 17.22
C HIS A 660 47.48 -28.30 16.87
N LEU A 661 48.59 -28.26 16.14
CA LEU A 661 49.39 -29.46 15.89
C LEU A 661 50.19 -29.77 17.16
N ASP A 662 50.01 -30.96 17.73
CA ASP A 662 50.86 -31.44 18.83
C ASP A 662 52.32 -31.44 18.39
N GLU A 663 53.22 -30.85 19.19
CA GLU A 663 54.67 -30.74 18.90
C GLU A 663 55.41 -32.11 18.87
N GLU A 664 54.70 -33.23 18.93
CA GLU A 664 55.28 -34.59 18.93
C GLU A 664 54.87 -35.46 17.74
N GLU A 665 55.00 -34.98 16.50
CA GLU A 665 55.40 -35.86 15.40
C GLU A 665 56.35 -35.13 14.44
N PRO A 666 57.60 -35.60 14.28
CA PRO A 666 58.52 -34.96 13.35
C PRO A 666 58.05 -35.16 11.91
N LEU A 667 57.87 -34.05 11.21
CA LEU A 667 57.77 -33.96 9.74
C LEU A 667 59.05 -34.51 9.09
N HIS A 668 59.16 -35.83 9.02
CA HIS A 668 60.10 -36.51 8.16
C HIS A 668 59.37 -37.54 7.29
N LYS A 669 59.01 -37.09 6.09
CA LYS A 669 59.35 -37.80 4.85
C LYS A 669 59.21 -36.82 3.69
N GLU A 670 60.35 -36.31 3.24
CA GLU A 670 60.49 -35.82 1.87
C GLU A 670 59.89 -36.86 0.93
N LYS A 671 58.87 -36.47 0.16
CA LYS A 671 58.49 -37.21 -1.03
C LYS A 671 59.67 -37.11 -1.99
N LYS A 672 60.48 -38.16 -2.06
CA LYS A 672 61.38 -38.38 -3.19
C LYS A 672 60.58 -38.22 -4.48
N HIS A 673 61.05 -37.33 -5.34
CA HIS A 673 60.67 -37.31 -6.74
C HIS A 673 60.90 -38.71 -7.33
N GLU A 674 59.82 -39.47 -7.56
CA GLU A 674 59.85 -40.57 -8.51
C GLU A 674 59.89 -39.97 -9.91
N GLU A 675 61.02 -40.15 -10.59
CA GLU A 675 61.12 -39.94 -12.04
C GLU A 675 60.02 -40.73 -12.73
N LYS A 676 59.14 -40.02 -13.45
CA LYS A 676 58.19 -40.63 -14.38
C LYS A 676 59.00 -41.31 -15.50
N HIS A 677 59.21 -42.61 -15.39
CA HIS A 677 59.50 -43.42 -16.56
C HIS A 677 58.32 -43.32 -17.52
N GLU A 678 58.55 -42.71 -18.68
CA GLU A 678 57.65 -42.74 -19.83
C GLU A 678 57.32 -44.21 -20.17
N LYS A 679 56.12 -44.64 -19.81
CA LYS A 679 55.58 -45.90 -20.32
C LYS A 679 55.17 -45.67 -21.78
N GLN A 680 55.93 -46.26 -22.70
CA GLN A 680 55.54 -46.34 -24.10
C GLN A 680 54.10 -46.88 -24.24
N PRO A 681 53.25 -46.26 -25.09
CA PRO A 681 51.91 -46.76 -25.35
C PRO A 681 51.93 -48.16 -25.98
N TRP A 682 51.05 -49.04 -25.50
CA TRP A 682 50.96 -50.46 -25.88
C TRP A 682 50.81 -50.71 -27.40
N TYR A 683 50.29 -49.75 -28.16
CA TYR A 683 50.12 -49.89 -29.61
C TYR A 683 51.42 -49.71 -30.40
N LYS A 684 52.47 -49.10 -29.83
CA LYS A 684 53.81 -49.01 -30.45
C LYS A 684 54.64 -50.30 -30.34
N ARG A 685 54.12 -51.34 -29.68
CA ARG A 685 54.73 -52.68 -29.60
C ARG A 685 54.20 -53.69 -30.62
N ILE A 686 53.20 -53.34 -31.43
CA ILE A 686 52.57 -54.28 -32.39
C ILE A 686 52.97 -53.98 -33.85
N TRP A 687 53.42 -52.76 -34.16
CA TRP A 687 53.91 -52.42 -35.50
C TRP A 687 55.14 -51.52 -35.39
N GLY A 688 56.31 -52.16 -35.40
CA GLY A 688 57.60 -51.47 -35.47
C GLY A 688 58.19 -51.57 -36.86
N SER A 689 58.45 -50.40 -37.46
CA SER A 689 59.62 -50.09 -38.29
C SER A 689 59.71 -48.58 -38.46
#